data_AF-A0A5N5N4I5-F1
#
_entry.id   AF-A0A5N5N4I5-F1
#
_cell.length_a   1.000
_cell.length_b   1.000
_cell.length_c   1.000
_cell.angle_alpha   90.00
_cell.angle_beta   90.00
_cell.angle_gamma   90.00
#
_symmetry.space_group_name_H-M   'P 1'
#
loop_
_entity.id
_entity.type
_entity.pdbx_description
1 polymer ?
#
loop_
_entity_poly.entity_id
_entity_poly.type
_entity_poly.pdbx_seq_one_letter_code
_entity_poly.pdbx_strand_id
1 'polypeptide(L)'
;MKNILRKFNPSLTGFSTGTGKATTTQAFLNQAVGGAKSKDLPSQAQALISRMKSDSRINFQNHWKVITVFIGGNDLCEYCTNLNLYSADNFAKNIRDALDILHQEVPRALVNLVEIFNIAPLRQLHQDSTLGCPTWVVKNVCPCVVNPAEGSSELKALTDMNTAYQTATRNLVASGRYNTRSDFNVVLQPFFRKVYFPVLSDGRPDRSFFAGDCFHFSQKSHTLMARALWNNMLEPISSKTTSTNFNTGVTMKCPSTSNPYFSTNGKSLLKYVATPTTANWGSDFSCVHTAPSDTVPASVHRLRPGDINIVASLGDSITAGFGAKAKNILELLNEERGVSWSIGGDETLETVTTIPNILKKFNPNVFGFSQGPSKRPNGFNMAVSGAKAIDIPGQVRDLVDALKSSTSVDFERDWKLVTLFIGGNDLCQYCKNQTSLSPKKYIGYIKDALDILYREVPRVLVNFVEILQIEDLRKIKSNTTGCTLLQPNLCPCFLRPEENSAELVEMKRINRQIQTETEWLVFGGQYDGREDFAVVLQPFFQSTVVPMGEDRTPDLSFFSVDCFHFTERGHAEMAVALWNNMLEPVGSKQSYNNFTHDRSKLRCPSEDHPFIFTRVNSFNSEPIEPVPTSSLVSPQGSVAFWVTALLTIAGVLVGGVLVWLILSCGKWSKKKSSDNLSSVQIQGCESKL
;
A
#
# COMPACT_ATOMS: atom_id res chain seq x y z
N MET A 1 -23.04 -23.46 -13.86
CA MET A 1 -21.93 -23.27 -14.82
C MET A 1 -22.03 -24.15 -16.07
N LYS A 2 -22.16 -25.50 -15.98
CA LYS A 2 -22.17 -26.40 -17.16
C LYS A 2 -23.08 -25.97 -18.31
N ASN A 3 -24.30 -25.53 -18.00
CA ASN A 3 -25.30 -25.15 -19.01
C ASN A 3 -24.88 -23.91 -19.81
N ILE A 4 -24.10 -23.02 -19.18
CA ILE A 4 -23.55 -21.81 -19.84
C ILE A 4 -22.39 -22.23 -20.75
N LEU A 5 -21.41 -22.96 -20.20
CA LEU A 5 -20.23 -23.40 -20.95
C LEU A 5 -20.57 -24.31 -22.15
N ARG A 6 -21.62 -25.15 -22.06
CA ARG A 6 -22.07 -25.99 -23.18
C ARG A 6 -22.60 -25.21 -24.39
N LYS A 7 -22.94 -23.93 -24.23
CA LYS A 7 -23.28 -23.05 -25.36
C LYS A 7 -22.05 -22.71 -26.21
N PHE A 8 -20.86 -22.74 -25.62
CA PHE A 8 -19.59 -22.45 -26.29
C PHE A 8 -18.82 -23.72 -26.66
N ASN A 9 -18.95 -24.78 -25.86
CA ASN A 9 -18.35 -26.09 -26.12
C ASN A 9 -19.39 -27.20 -25.88
N PRO A 10 -20.08 -27.67 -26.93
CA PRO A 10 -21.06 -28.76 -26.83
C PRO A 10 -20.49 -30.05 -26.26
N SER A 11 -19.19 -30.29 -26.45
CA SER A 11 -18.43 -31.47 -26.00
C SER A 11 -17.88 -31.35 -24.57
N LEU A 12 -18.26 -30.31 -23.81
CA LEU A 12 -17.88 -30.18 -22.40
C LEU A 12 -18.19 -31.47 -21.63
N THR A 13 -17.23 -31.93 -20.83
CA THR A 13 -17.40 -33.05 -19.89
C THR A 13 -16.99 -32.61 -18.47
N GLY A 14 -17.12 -33.50 -17.50
CA GLY A 14 -16.66 -33.25 -16.12
C GLY A 14 -17.70 -32.68 -15.16
N PHE A 15 -18.99 -32.67 -15.51
CA PHE A 15 -20.04 -32.08 -14.68
C PHE A 15 -20.94 -33.12 -14.00
N SER A 16 -21.55 -32.75 -12.87
CA SER A 16 -22.52 -33.60 -12.18
C SER A 16 -23.93 -33.58 -12.80
N THR A 17 -24.68 -34.66 -12.55
CA THR A 17 -26.10 -34.84 -12.91
C THR A 17 -26.86 -35.47 -11.74
N GLY A 18 -28.18 -35.30 -11.66
CA GLY A 18 -28.99 -35.93 -10.59
C GLY A 18 -28.57 -35.56 -9.16
N THR A 19 -28.75 -36.50 -8.24
CA THR A 19 -28.43 -36.38 -6.81
C THR A 19 -27.39 -37.43 -6.41
N GLY A 20 -26.54 -37.14 -5.43
CA GLY A 20 -25.51 -38.07 -4.97
C GLY A 20 -24.43 -37.43 -4.07
N LYS A 21 -23.53 -38.28 -3.58
CA LYS A 21 -22.33 -37.88 -2.81
C LYS A 21 -21.12 -37.73 -3.76
N ALA A 22 -20.03 -37.12 -3.30
CA ALA A 22 -18.79 -36.97 -4.09
C ALA A 22 -18.23 -38.29 -4.68
N THR A 23 -18.59 -39.44 -4.09
CA THR A 23 -18.19 -40.77 -4.55
C THR A 23 -19.10 -41.37 -5.61
N THR A 24 -20.32 -40.87 -5.82
CA THR A 24 -21.27 -41.46 -6.76
C THR A 24 -20.93 -41.12 -8.20
N THR A 25 -21.34 -41.97 -9.14
CA THR A 25 -21.14 -41.77 -10.58
C THR A 25 -21.73 -40.45 -11.06
N GLN A 26 -22.88 -40.06 -10.51
CA GLN A 26 -23.61 -38.83 -10.77
C GLN A 26 -22.83 -37.55 -10.42
N ALA A 27 -21.99 -37.58 -9.37
CA ALA A 27 -21.16 -36.43 -9.00
C ALA A 27 -20.04 -36.18 -10.02
N PHE A 28 -19.61 -37.24 -10.70
CA PHE A 28 -18.52 -37.25 -11.68
C PHE A 28 -17.23 -36.59 -11.14
N LEU A 29 -16.88 -35.37 -11.58
CA LEU A 29 -15.71 -34.63 -11.07
C LEU A 29 -16.04 -33.67 -9.93
N ASN A 30 -17.32 -33.50 -9.55
CA ASN A 30 -17.65 -32.69 -8.39
C ASN A 30 -17.24 -33.42 -7.10
N GLN A 31 -16.11 -33.02 -6.52
CA GLN A 31 -15.58 -33.60 -5.28
C GLN A 31 -15.97 -32.83 -4.01
N ALA A 32 -16.91 -31.88 -4.10
CA ALA A 32 -17.41 -31.19 -2.92
C ALA A 32 -18.20 -32.14 -2.01
N VAL A 33 -17.90 -32.11 -0.71
CA VAL A 33 -18.53 -32.95 0.32
C VAL A 33 -19.33 -32.07 1.27
N GLY A 34 -20.58 -32.45 1.55
CA GLY A 34 -21.42 -31.76 2.55
C GLY A 34 -20.78 -31.84 3.94
N GLY A 35 -20.72 -30.70 4.65
CA GLY A 35 -20.07 -30.58 5.95
C GLY A 35 -18.54 -30.43 5.91
N ALA A 36 -17.91 -30.42 4.74
CA ALA A 36 -16.47 -30.24 4.61
C ALA A 36 -16.02 -28.84 5.06
N LYS A 37 -14.81 -28.78 5.63
CA LYS A 37 -14.09 -27.56 6.02
C LYS A 37 -12.91 -27.34 5.09
N SER A 38 -12.24 -26.19 5.23
CA SER A 38 -11.03 -25.87 4.46
C SER A 38 -9.98 -26.97 4.53
N LYS A 39 -9.76 -27.58 5.70
CA LYS A 39 -8.80 -28.68 5.92
C LYS A 39 -9.04 -29.93 5.05
N ASP A 40 -10.25 -30.10 4.52
CA ASP A 40 -10.61 -31.24 3.69
C ASP A 40 -10.34 -30.98 2.19
N LEU A 41 -9.99 -29.74 1.80
CA LEU A 41 -9.72 -29.40 0.40
C LEU A 41 -8.55 -30.20 -0.22
N PRO A 42 -7.42 -30.46 0.46
CA PRO A 42 -6.31 -31.21 -0.13
C PRO A 42 -6.73 -32.62 -0.58
N SER A 43 -7.53 -33.33 0.21
CA SER A 43 -8.01 -34.67 -0.17
C SER A 43 -9.01 -34.61 -1.33
N GLN A 44 -9.85 -33.57 -1.39
CA GLN A 44 -10.73 -33.33 -2.54
C GLN A 44 -9.94 -33.04 -3.82
N ALA A 45 -8.85 -32.28 -3.74
CA ALA A 45 -7.97 -32.01 -4.88
C ALA A 45 -7.31 -33.29 -5.41
N GLN A 46 -6.78 -34.14 -4.52
CA GLN A 46 -6.19 -35.43 -4.89
C GLN A 46 -7.22 -36.39 -5.51
N ALA A 47 -8.43 -36.46 -4.95
CA ALA A 47 -9.51 -37.28 -5.49
C ALA A 47 -9.94 -36.79 -6.90
N LEU A 48 -10.02 -35.48 -7.09
CA LEU A 48 -10.32 -34.86 -8.39
C LEU A 48 -9.24 -35.23 -9.42
N ILE A 49 -7.96 -35.07 -9.08
CA ILE A 49 -6.84 -35.43 -9.96
C ILE A 49 -6.89 -36.91 -10.34
N SER A 50 -7.06 -37.80 -9.35
CA SER A 50 -7.13 -39.24 -9.58
C SER A 50 -8.24 -39.60 -10.56
N ARG A 51 -9.44 -39.04 -10.37
CA ARG A 51 -10.58 -39.25 -11.27
C ARG A 51 -10.31 -38.72 -12.68
N MET A 52 -9.70 -37.55 -12.81
CA MET A 52 -9.37 -36.98 -14.12
C MET A 52 -8.31 -37.81 -14.86
N LYS A 53 -7.35 -38.41 -14.14
CA LYS A 53 -6.31 -39.29 -14.72
C LYS A 53 -6.88 -40.67 -15.13
N SER A 54 -7.88 -41.18 -14.42
CA SER A 54 -8.46 -42.51 -14.68
C SER A 54 -9.57 -42.54 -15.73
N ASP A 55 -10.17 -41.40 -16.07
CA ASP A 55 -11.32 -41.35 -17.00
C ASP A 55 -10.85 -41.21 -18.45
N SER A 56 -11.14 -42.21 -19.28
CA SER A 56 -10.72 -42.25 -20.69
C SER A 56 -11.28 -41.13 -21.56
N ARG A 57 -12.33 -40.42 -21.11
CA ARG A 57 -12.89 -39.26 -21.83
C ARG A 57 -12.07 -37.99 -21.61
N ILE A 58 -11.12 -38.00 -20.66
CA ILE A 58 -10.34 -36.83 -20.26
C ILE A 58 -8.89 -37.04 -20.71
N ASN A 59 -8.45 -36.26 -21.71
CA ASN A 59 -7.03 -36.11 -21.95
C ASN A 59 -6.45 -35.20 -20.85
N PHE A 60 -5.94 -35.81 -19.79
CA PHE A 60 -5.44 -35.10 -18.61
C PHE A 60 -4.34 -34.09 -18.94
N GLN A 61 -3.54 -34.29 -19.99
CA GLN A 61 -2.47 -33.36 -20.36
C GLN A 61 -2.99 -32.22 -21.24
N ASN A 62 -3.87 -32.51 -22.20
CA ASN A 62 -4.20 -31.57 -23.27
C ASN A 62 -5.52 -30.82 -23.11
N HIS A 63 -6.50 -31.36 -22.37
CA HIS A 63 -7.77 -30.66 -22.18
C HIS A 63 -7.60 -29.47 -21.23
N TRP A 64 -8.26 -28.34 -21.51
CA TRP A 64 -8.39 -27.25 -20.54
C TRP A 64 -9.44 -27.60 -19.47
N LYS A 65 -9.15 -27.28 -18.21
CA LYS A 65 -10.04 -27.51 -17.06
C LYS A 65 -10.44 -26.17 -16.44
N VAL A 66 -11.71 -26.05 -16.08
CA VAL A 66 -12.18 -25.00 -15.18
C VAL A 66 -12.56 -25.65 -13.86
N ILE A 67 -11.80 -25.34 -12.81
CA ILE A 67 -12.00 -25.88 -11.46
C ILE A 67 -12.59 -24.77 -10.61
N THR A 68 -13.67 -25.01 -9.86
CA THR A 68 -14.27 -23.98 -8.99
C THR A 68 -14.19 -24.45 -7.54
N VAL A 69 -13.55 -23.66 -6.70
CA VAL A 69 -13.37 -23.90 -5.26
C VAL A 69 -14.24 -22.89 -4.51
N PHE A 70 -15.13 -23.39 -3.67
CA PHE A 70 -15.94 -22.58 -2.75
C PHE A 70 -16.05 -23.33 -1.41
N ILE A 71 -15.51 -22.75 -0.35
CA ILE A 71 -15.39 -23.36 0.98
C ILE A 71 -15.45 -22.28 2.07
N GLY A 72 -15.58 -22.66 3.34
CA GLY A 72 -15.42 -21.76 4.49
C GLY A 72 -16.69 -21.50 5.29
N GLY A 73 -17.87 -21.85 4.76
CA GLY A 73 -19.13 -21.75 5.51
C GLY A 73 -19.11 -22.59 6.79
N ASN A 74 -18.70 -23.86 6.69
CA ASN A 74 -18.63 -24.76 7.86
C ASN A 74 -17.49 -24.38 8.82
N ASP A 75 -16.38 -23.84 8.32
CA ASP A 75 -15.31 -23.28 9.14
C ASP A 75 -15.83 -22.10 9.99
N LEU A 76 -16.61 -21.20 9.39
CA LEU A 76 -17.27 -20.09 10.11
C LEU A 76 -18.42 -20.56 11.02
N CYS A 77 -19.04 -21.69 10.73
CA CYS A 77 -20.03 -22.29 11.62
C CYS A 77 -19.43 -22.83 12.92
N GLU A 78 -18.13 -23.15 12.92
CA GLU A 78 -17.42 -23.74 14.06
C GLU A 78 -16.29 -22.88 14.62
N TYR A 79 -16.02 -21.69 14.08
CA TYR A 79 -14.85 -20.89 14.46
C TYR A 79 -14.74 -20.64 15.96
N CYS A 80 -15.89 -20.43 16.63
CA CYS A 80 -15.99 -20.14 18.05
C CYS A 80 -15.71 -21.35 18.96
N THR A 81 -15.59 -22.56 18.40
CA THR A 81 -15.26 -23.79 19.15
C THR A 81 -13.75 -23.97 19.32
N ASN A 82 -12.94 -23.47 18.36
CA ASN A 82 -11.49 -23.56 18.39
C ASN A 82 -10.87 -22.49 17.48
N LEU A 83 -10.54 -21.33 18.06
CA LEU A 83 -10.02 -20.18 17.33
C LEU A 83 -8.66 -20.44 16.67
N ASN A 84 -7.87 -21.39 17.20
CA ASN A 84 -6.59 -21.75 16.59
C ASN A 84 -6.81 -22.58 15.33
N LEU A 85 -7.63 -23.64 15.42
CA LEU A 85 -7.93 -24.53 14.28
C LEU A 85 -8.62 -23.79 13.14
N TYR A 86 -9.54 -22.88 13.47
CA TYR A 86 -10.33 -22.07 12.55
C TYR A 86 -9.81 -20.62 12.46
N SER A 87 -8.51 -20.43 12.66
CA SER A 87 -7.88 -19.13 12.40
C SER A 87 -7.85 -18.83 10.90
N ALA A 88 -7.79 -17.54 10.55
CA ALA A 88 -7.64 -17.13 9.15
C ALA A 88 -6.37 -17.68 8.50
N ASP A 89 -5.29 -17.83 9.27
CA ASP A 89 -4.04 -18.42 8.81
C ASP A 89 -4.20 -19.89 8.45
N ASN A 90 -4.84 -20.69 9.33
CA ASN A 90 -5.10 -22.10 9.04
C ASN A 90 -6.09 -22.26 7.89
N PHE A 91 -7.12 -21.43 7.82
CA PHE A 91 -8.05 -21.40 6.69
C PHE A 91 -7.32 -21.17 5.35
N ALA A 92 -6.48 -20.12 5.28
CA ALA A 92 -5.70 -19.83 4.08
C ALA A 92 -4.63 -20.88 3.79
N LYS A 93 -3.98 -21.44 4.81
CA LYS A 93 -3.04 -22.55 4.68
C LYS A 93 -3.71 -23.76 4.03
N ASN A 94 -4.91 -24.15 4.48
CA ASN A 94 -5.60 -25.32 3.94
C ASN A 94 -6.01 -25.12 2.47
N ILE A 95 -6.45 -23.91 2.11
CA ILE A 95 -6.71 -23.55 0.70
C ILE A 95 -5.40 -23.60 -0.10
N ARG A 96 -4.32 -23.03 0.43
CA ARG A 96 -2.99 -23.06 -0.20
C ARG A 96 -2.53 -24.48 -0.46
N ASP A 97 -2.62 -25.36 0.52
CA ASP A 97 -2.16 -26.74 0.40
C ASP A 97 -2.93 -27.48 -0.73
N ALA A 98 -4.23 -27.22 -0.90
CA ALA A 98 -5.00 -27.77 -2.01
C ALA A 98 -4.65 -27.16 -3.38
N LEU A 99 -4.45 -25.84 -3.43
CA LEU A 99 -4.04 -25.14 -4.65
C LEU A 99 -2.62 -25.52 -5.08
N ASP A 100 -1.71 -25.77 -4.15
CA ASP A 100 -0.36 -26.26 -4.41
C ASP A 100 -0.40 -27.63 -5.10
N ILE A 101 -1.24 -28.55 -4.61
CA ILE A 101 -1.48 -29.85 -5.24
C ILE A 101 -1.98 -29.68 -6.68
N LEU A 102 -2.98 -28.82 -6.89
CA LEU A 102 -3.52 -28.55 -8.22
C LEU A 102 -2.48 -27.92 -9.16
N HIS A 103 -1.72 -26.94 -8.67
CA HIS A 103 -0.69 -26.22 -9.43
C HIS A 103 0.48 -27.15 -9.81
N GLN A 104 0.85 -28.07 -8.92
CA GLN A 104 1.89 -29.05 -9.17
C GLN A 104 1.46 -30.09 -10.21
N GLU A 105 0.23 -30.60 -10.12
CA GLU A 105 -0.17 -31.79 -10.88
C GLU A 105 -1.05 -31.54 -12.10
N VAL A 106 -1.83 -30.46 -12.15
CA VAL A 106 -2.86 -30.27 -13.18
C VAL A 106 -2.39 -29.28 -14.23
N PRO A 107 -2.12 -29.72 -15.48
CA PRO A 107 -1.82 -28.80 -16.58
C PRO A 107 -3.11 -28.19 -17.15
N ARG A 108 -2.99 -27.04 -17.83
CA ARG A 108 -4.09 -26.38 -18.55
C ARG A 108 -5.32 -26.17 -17.67
N ALA A 109 -5.19 -25.44 -16.57
CA ALA A 109 -6.29 -25.22 -15.63
C ALA A 109 -6.50 -23.74 -15.27
N LEU A 110 -7.77 -23.33 -15.30
CA LEU A 110 -8.25 -22.10 -14.68
C LEU A 110 -9.01 -22.46 -13.40
N VAL A 111 -8.46 -22.08 -12.26
CA VAL A 111 -9.09 -22.30 -10.95
C VAL A 111 -9.81 -21.03 -10.51
N ASN A 112 -11.13 -21.10 -10.43
CA ASN A 112 -11.98 -20.08 -9.81
C ASN A 112 -12.02 -20.31 -8.30
N LEU A 113 -11.38 -19.43 -7.53
CA LEU A 113 -11.52 -19.42 -6.08
C LEU A 113 -12.62 -18.42 -5.70
N VAL A 114 -13.79 -18.93 -5.32
CA VAL A 114 -14.94 -18.09 -4.93
C VAL A 114 -14.75 -17.64 -3.49
N GLU A 115 -14.74 -16.32 -3.27
CA GLU A 115 -14.58 -15.74 -1.94
C GLU A 115 -15.80 -16.06 -1.07
N ILE A 116 -15.56 -16.41 0.21
CA ILE A 116 -16.65 -16.67 1.15
C ILE A 116 -17.46 -15.40 1.39
N PHE A 117 -18.79 -15.53 1.43
CA PHE A 117 -19.69 -14.40 1.64
C PHE A 117 -19.75 -13.99 3.11
N ASN A 118 -20.19 -12.76 3.37
CA ASN A 118 -20.58 -12.38 4.73
C ASN A 118 -21.75 -13.26 5.19
N ILE A 119 -21.47 -14.18 6.11
CA ILE A 119 -22.39 -15.21 6.59
C ILE A 119 -23.35 -14.69 7.66
N ALA A 120 -23.01 -13.59 8.34
CA ALA A 120 -23.77 -13.05 9.46
C ALA A 120 -25.25 -12.74 9.11
N PRO A 121 -25.59 -12.16 7.94
CA PRO A 121 -26.98 -11.91 7.57
C PRO A 121 -27.87 -13.16 7.50
N LEU A 122 -27.31 -14.36 7.33
CA LEU A 122 -28.11 -15.61 7.29
C LEU A 122 -28.91 -15.84 8.57
N ARG A 123 -28.49 -15.28 9.71
CA ARG A 123 -29.24 -15.43 10.96
C ARG A 123 -30.65 -14.85 10.91
N GLN A 124 -30.92 -13.90 10.02
CA GLN A 124 -32.23 -13.27 9.89
C GLN A 124 -33.34 -14.29 9.59
N LEU A 125 -33.02 -15.38 8.86
CA LEU A 125 -33.96 -16.49 8.61
C LEU A 125 -34.38 -17.21 9.90
N HIS A 126 -33.53 -17.18 10.92
CA HIS A 126 -33.72 -17.89 12.17
C HIS A 126 -34.22 -17.00 13.31
N GLN A 127 -34.30 -15.69 13.06
CA GLN A 127 -34.88 -14.69 13.97
C GLN A 127 -36.39 -14.49 13.71
N ASP A 128 -36.88 -14.78 12.50
CA ASP A 128 -38.31 -14.70 12.15
C ASP A 128 -38.98 -16.08 12.24
N SER A 129 -39.79 -16.29 13.29
CA SER A 129 -40.52 -17.54 13.52
C SER A 129 -41.59 -17.80 12.46
N THR A 130 -42.07 -16.79 11.71
CA THR A 130 -43.11 -16.96 10.69
C THR A 130 -42.62 -17.70 9.45
N LEU A 131 -41.31 -17.80 9.26
CA LEU A 131 -40.70 -18.47 8.11
C LEU A 131 -40.71 -20.00 8.22
N GLY A 132 -40.99 -20.55 9.40
CA GLY A 132 -41.00 -21.99 9.65
C GLY A 132 -39.64 -22.66 9.47
N CYS A 133 -38.56 -21.91 9.70
CA CYS A 133 -37.19 -22.43 9.59
C CYS A 133 -36.87 -23.36 10.76
N PRO A 134 -36.21 -24.51 10.54
CA PRO A 134 -35.85 -25.45 11.59
C PRO A 134 -34.66 -24.95 12.42
N THR A 135 -34.85 -23.83 13.13
CA THR A 135 -33.80 -23.12 13.87
C THR A 135 -33.10 -24.00 14.90
N TRP A 136 -33.80 -24.95 15.53
CA TRP A 136 -33.19 -25.90 16.46
C TRP A 136 -32.11 -26.78 15.79
N VAL A 137 -32.28 -27.15 14.52
CA VAL A 137 -31.29 -27.93 13.76
C VAL A 137 -30.09 -27.04 13.44
N VAL A 138 -30.34 -25.84 12.91
CA VAL A 138 -29.26 -24.95 12.45
C VAL A 138 -28.44 -24.40 13.64
N LYS A 139 -29.04 -24.23 14.82
CA LYS A 139 -28.30 -23.92 16.05
C LYS A 139 -27.27 -24.99 16.43
N ASN A 140 -27.48 -26.25 16.05
CA ASN A 140 -26.51 -27.33 16.26
C ASN A 140 -25.46 -27.41 15.14
N VAL A 141 -25.86 -27.16 13.89
CA VAL A 141 -24.96 -27.26 12.72
C VAL A 141 -24.08 -26.02 12.55
N CYS A 142 -24.60 -24.85 12.89
CA CYS A 142 -23.92 -23.56 12.73
C CYS A 142 -24.08 -22.66 13.96
N PRO A 143 -23.65 -23.13 15.15
CA PRO A 143 -23.86 -22.42 16.42
C PRO A 143 -23.22 -21.04 16.41
N CYS A 144 -22.02 -20.89 15.84
CA CYS A 144 -21.28 -19.64 15.88
C CYS A 144 -21.90 -18.51 15.03
N VAL A 145 -22.87 -18.82 14.18
CA VAL A 145 -23.60 -17.83 13.36
C VAL A 145 -24.97 -17.49 13.93
N VAL A 146 -25.71 -18.51 14.39
CA VAL A 146 -27.12 -18.39 14.79
C VAL A 146 -27.29 -18.09 16.30
N ASN A 147 -26.39 -18.58 17.15
CA ASN A 147 -26.53 -18.39 18.61
C ASN A 147 -26.16 -16.99 19.13
N PRO A 148 -25.18 -16.26 18.56
CA PRO A 148 -24.84 -14.92 19.05
C PRO A 148 -26.04 -13.96 19.03
N ALA A 149 -26.20 -13.21 20.12
CA ALA A 149 -27.23 -12.18 20.22
C ALA A 149 -26.91 -10.97 19.32
N GLU A 150 -27.93 -10.23 18.91
CA GLU A 150 -27.74 -9.00 18.13
C GLU A 150 -26.94 -7.97 18.94
N GLY A 151 -25.98 -7.30 18.30
CA GLY A 151 -25.08 -6.34 18.98
C GLY A 151 -24.02 -6.95 19.92
N SER A 152 -23.95 -8.28 20.03
CA SER A 152 -23.00 -8.95 20.94
C SER A 152 -21.55 -8.92 20.44
N SER A 153 -20.61 -9.11 21.38
CA SER A 153 -19.18 -9.21 21.07
C SER A 153 -18.84 -10.43 20.20
N GLU A 154 -19.59 -11.51 20.37
CA GLU A 154 -19.51 -12.79 19.67
C GLU A 154 -19.96 -12.64 18.22
N LEU A 155 -21.00 -11.82 18.00
CA LEU A 155 -21.42 -11.43 16.67
C LEU A 155 -20.34 -10.57 15.97
N LYS A 156 -19.77 -9.59 16.69
CA LYS A 156 -18.67 -8.81 16.14
C LYS A 156 -17.48 -9.73 15.78
N ALA A 157 -17.10 -10.65 16.64
CA ALA A 157 -16.04 -11.63 16.40
C ALA A 157 -16.29 -12.52 15.17
N LEU A 158 -17.53 -12.93 14.92
CA LEU A 158 -17.90 -13.67 13.70
C LEU A 158 -17.65 -12.83 12.45
N THR A 159 -18.04 -11.56 12.49
CA THR A 159 -17.89 -10.63 11.36
C THR A 159 -16.42 -10.32 11.10
N ASP A 160 -15.65 -10.12 12.16
CA ASP A 160 -14.20 -9.91 12.10
C ASP A 160 -13.51 -11.17 11.52
N MET A 161 -13.88 -12.36 11.98
CA MET A 161 -13.31 -13.63 11.49
C MET A 161 -13.66 -13.89 10.02
N ASN A 162 -14.90 -13.64 9.60
CA ASN A 162 -15.27 -13.74 8.19
C ASN A 162 -14.46 -12.76 7.32
N THR A 163 -14.32 -11.52 7.77
CA THR A 163 -13.49 -10.51 7.09
C THR A 163 -12.02 -10.97 7.02
N ALA A 164 -11.51 -11.62 8.06
CA ALA A 164 -10.18 -12.20 8.08
C ALA A 164 -10.03 -13.35 7.06
N TYR A 165 -11.01 -14.25 6.94
CA TYR A 165 -11.00 -15.32 5.93
C TYR A 165 -11.02 -14.78 4.49
N GLN A 166 -11.89 -13.79 4.25
CA GLN A 166 -11.99 -13.10 2.98
C GLN A 166 -10.65 -12.44 2.60
N THR A 167 -10.04 -11.75 3.56
CA THR A 167 -8.73 -11.08 3.39
C THR A 167 -7.61 -12.09 3.16
N ALA A 168 -7.56 -13.18 3.94
CA ALA A 168 -6.54 -14.21 3.79
C ALA A 168 -6.64 -14.93 2.43
N THR A 169 -7.87 -15.15 1.92
CA THR A 169 -8.11 -15.71 0.58
C THR A 169 -7.65 -14.76 -0.53
N ARG A 170 -7.91 -13.45 -0.38
CA ARG A 170 -7.40 -12.43 -1.31
C ARG A 170 -5.88 -12.41 -1.33
N ASN A 171 -5.25 -12.36 -0.15
CA ASN A 171 -3.80 -12.32 -0.01
C ASN A 171 -3.15 -13.56 -0.65
N LEU A 172 -3.75 -14.74 -0.46
CA LEU A 172 -3.25 -15.98 -1.06
C LEU A 172 -3.22 -15.90 -2.60
N VAL A 173 -4.28 -15.42 -3.24
CA VAL A 173 -4.32 -15.29 -4.71
C VAL A 173 -3.45 -14.12 -5.19
N ALA A 174 -3.48 -12.99 -4.49
CA ALA A 174 -2.70 -11.79 -4.82
C ALA A 174 -1.19 -11.98 -4.66
N SER A 175 -0.75 -12.97 -3.88
CA SER A 175 0.66 -13.33 -3.71
C SER A 175 1.38 -13.69 -5.02
N GLY A 176 0.64 -13.98 -6.10
CA GLY A 176 1.20 -14.39 -7.38
C GLY A 176 1.76 -15.82 -7.39
N ARG A 177 1.64 -16.58 -6.29
CA ARG A 177 2.17 -17.94 -6.13
C ARG A 177 1.80 -18.89 -7.28
N TYR A 178 0.62 -18.74 -7.86
CA TYR A 178 0.10 -19.60 -8.93
C TYR A 178 0.20 -18.97 -10.33
N ASN A 179 0.87 -17.82 -10.47
CA ASN A 179 1.11 -17.13 -11.74
C ASN A 179 2.49 -17.49 -12.34
N THR A 180 3.02 -18.66 -12.03
CA THR A 180 4.37 -19.09 -12.46
C THR A 180 4.37 -19.88 -13.77
N ARG A 181 3.18 -20.31 -14.23
CA ARG A 181 2.99 -21.10 -15.46
C ARG A 181 2.00 -20.41 -16.39
N SER A 182 2.21 -20.54 -17.70
CA SER A 182 1.29 -20.01 -18.72
C SER A 182 0.02 -20.85 -18.90
N ASP A 183 0.04 -22.10 -18.42
CA ASP A 183 -1.07 -23.06 -18.56
C ASP A 183 -1.84 -23.29 -17.25
N PHE A 184 -1.56 -22.55 -16.18
CA PHE A 184 -2.27 -22.65 -14.91
C PHE A 184 -2.51 -21.26 -14.31
N ASN A 185 -3.71 -20.98 -13.82
CA ASN A 185 -3.97 -19.75 -13.09
C ASN A 185 -5.04 -19.94 -12.01
N VAL A 186 -4.88 -19.24 -10.89
CA VAL A 186 -5.93 -19.11 -9.86
C VAL A 186 -6.47 -17.69 -9.90
N VAL A 187 -7.77 -17.55 -10.13
CA VAL A 187 -8.47 -16.28 -10.17
C VAL A 187 -9.48 -16.22 -9.04
N LEU A 188 -9.36 -15.20 -8.19
CA LEU A 188 -10.34 -14.92 -7.15
C LEU A 188 -11.63 -14.38 -7.79
N GLN A 189 -12.77 -14.90 -7.35
CA GLN A 189 -14.10 -14.50 -7.82
C GLN A 189 -14.90 -13.89 -6.65
N PRO A 190 -14.77 -12.56 -6.41
CA PRO A 190 -15.31 -11.89 -5.23
C PRO A 190 -16.79 -11.52 -5.32
N PHE A 191 -17.53 -11.91 -6.37
CA PHE A 191 -18.95 -11.54 -6.55
C PHE A 191 -19.85 -11.85 -5.34
N PHE A 192 -19.41 -12.77 -4.49
CA PHE A 192 -20.10 -13.24 -3.32
C PHE A 192 -19.61 -12.61 -2.01
N ARG A 193 -18.64 -11.69 -2.01
CA ARG A 193 -18.10 -11.08 -0.78
C ARG A 193 -19.17 -10.35 0.04
N LYS A 194 -19.88 -9.42 -0.60
CA LYS A 194 -21.00 -8.67 -0.02
C LYS A 194 -22.32 -9.07 -0.69
N VAL A 195 -23.06 -9.97 -0.08
CA VAL A 195 -24.37 -10.40 -0.60
C VAL A 195 -25.45 -9.61 0.12
N TYR A 196 -26.32 -8.96 -0.65
CA TYR A 196 -27.54 -8.39 -0.09
C TYR A 196 -28.46 -9.53 0.30
N PHE A 197 -28.85 -9.54 1.57
CA PHE A 197 -29.74 -10.56 2.09
C PHE A 197 -31.12 -10.42 1.39
N PRO A 198 -31.63 -11.48 0.75
CA PRO A 198 -32.83 -11.38 -0.05
C PRO A 198 -34.08 -11.22 0.83
N VAL A 199 -34.94 -10.27 0.45
CA VAL A 199 -36.12 -9.88 1.21
C VAL A 199 -37.30 -9.69 0.26
N LEU A 200 -38.49 -10.00 0.75
CA LEU A 200 -39.76 -9.72 0.10
C LEU A 200 -40.07 -8.21 0.15
N SER A 201 -41.11 -7.79 -0.56
CA SER A 201 -41.56 -6.38 -0.55
C SER A 201 -42.01 -5.89 0.81
N ASP A 202 -42.38 -6.80 1.72
CA ASP A 202 -42.76 -6.51 3.11
C ASP A 202 -41.54 -6.46 4.06
N GLY A 203 -40.32 -6.61 3.54
CA GLY A 203 -39.07 -6.58 4.31
C GLY A 203 -38.68 -7.89 4.97
N ARG A 204 -39.52 -8.93 4.93
CA ARG A 204 -39.19 -10.25 5.51
C ARG A 204 -38.20 -11.02 4.63
N PRO A 205 -37.37 -11.91 5.20
CA PRO A 205 -36.49 -12.77 4.43
C PRO A 205 -37.23 -13.58 3.33
N ASP A 206 -36.75 -13.53 2.09
CA ASP A 206 -37.31 -14.34 1.01
C ASP A 206 -36.75 -15.78 1.07
N ARG A 207 -37.53 -16.66 1.71
CA ARG A 207 -37.20 -18.09 1.86
C ARG A 207 -37.00 -18.83 0.54
N SER A 208 -37.51 -18.33 -0.59
CA SER A 208 -37.34 -19.01 -1.89
C SER A 208 -35.89 -19.10 -2.38
N PHE A 209 -34.98 -18.32 -1.78
CA PHE A 209 -33.54 -18.39 -2.03
C PHE A 209 -32.82 -19.49 -1.22
N PHE A 210 -33.52 -20.18 -0.31
CA PHE A 210 -32.94 -21.19 0.57
C PHE A 210 -33.65 -22.54 0.44
N ALA A 211 -32.94 -23.61 0.79
CA ALA A 211 -33.49 -24.94 0.89
C ALA A 211 -34.43 -25.05 2.12
N GLY A 212 -35.04 -26.22 2.31
CA GLY A 212 -36.01 -26.45 3.39
C GLY A 212 -35.46 -26.18 4.80
N ASP A 213 -34.14 -26.24 4.97
CA ASP A 213 -33.44 -25.97 6.23
C ASP A 213 -33.18 -24.48 6.53
N CYS A 214 -33.50 -23.58 5.57
CA CYS A 214 -33.18 -22.16 5.64
C CYS A 214 -31.68 -21.86 5.85
N PHE A 215 -30.80 -22.76 5.42
CA PHE A 215 -29.36 -22.59 5.56
C PHE A 215 -28.65 -22.81 4.23
N HIS A 216 -28.93 -23.93 3.55
CA HIS A 216 -28.37 -24.19 2.23
C HIS A 216 -29.10 -23.40 1.15
N PHE A 217 -28.42 -23.09 0.06
CA PHE A 217 -29.00 -22.33 -1.05
C PHE A 217 -29.97 -23.17 -1.88
N SER A 218 -31.09 -22.57 -2.30
CA SER A 218 -32.04 -23.21 -3.21
C SER A 218 -31.50 -23.27 -4.65
N GLN A 219 -32.21 -24.00 -5.51
CA GLN A 219 -31.92 -23.99 -6.96
C GLN A 219 -31.95 -22.57 -7.55
N LYS A 220 -32.82 -21.68 -7.04
CA LYS A 220 -32.91 -20.26 -7.44
C LYS A 220 -31.59 -19.55 -7.17
N SER A 221 -31.08 -19.65 -5.94
CA SER A 221 -29.78 -19.07 -5.55
C SER A 221 -28.62 -19.67 -6.33
N HIS A 222 -28.56 -21.00 -6.48
CA HIS A 222 -27.53 -21.64 -7.29
C HIS A 222 -27.54 -21.18 -8.76
N THR A 223 -28.72 -20.89 -9.31
CA THR A 223 -28.85 -20.32 -10.66
C THR A 223 -28.22 -18.93 -10.72
N LEU A 224 -28.52 -18.04 -9.78
CA LEU A 224 -27.97 -16.68 -9.76
C LEU A 224 -26.48 -16.66 -9.45
N MET A 225 -26.00 -17.48 -8.51
CA MET A 225 -24.57 -17.65 -8.22
C MET A 225 -23.81 -18.11 -9.47
N ALA A 226 -24.37 -19.03 -10.27
CA ALA A 226 -23.75 -19.46 -11.51
C ALA A 226 -23.64 -18.33 -12.55
N ARG A 227 -24.64 -17.44 -12.63
CA ARG A 227 -24.63 -16.27 -13.51
C ARG A 227 -23.63 -15.21 -13.02
N ALA A 228 -23.59 -14.97 -11.72
CA ALA A 228 -22.68 -14.01 -11.10
C ALA A 228 -21.22 -14.47 -11.25
N LEU A 229 -20.92 -15.74 -10.97
CA LEU A 229 -19.61 -16.32 -11.23
C LEU A 229 -19.20 -16.20 -12.71
N TRP A 230 -20.12 -16.50 -13.64
CA TRP A 230 -19.85 -16.37 -15.07
C TRP A 230 -19.49 -14.93 -15.45
N ASN A 231 -20.28 -13.95 -15.00
CA ASN A 231 -19.98 -12.53 -15.24
C ASN A 231 -18.63 -12.14 -14.64
N ASN A 232 -18.32 -12.62 -13.44
CA ASN A 232 -17.09 -12.29 -12.73
C ASN A 232 -15.84 -12.89 -13.41
N MET A 233 -15.98 -14.05 -14.06
CA MET A 233 -14.91 -14.64 -14.90
C MET A 233 -14.62 -13.79 -16.16
N LEU A 234 -15.59 -13.06 -16.68
CA LEU A 234 -15.43 -12.17 -17.84
C LEU A 234 -14.93 -10.78 -17.43
N GLU A 235 -15.21 -10.34 -16.21
CA GLU A 235 -14.82 -9.03 -15.71
C GLU A 235 -13.30 -8.87 -15.53
N PRO A 236 -12.73 -7.71 -15.90
CA PRO A 236 -11.32 -7.40 -15.66
C PRO A 236 -10.95 -7.59 -14.19
N ILE A 237 -9.71 -8.00 -13.94
CA ILE A 237 -9.24 -8.33 -12.59
C ILE A 237 -9.31 -7.12 -11.65
N SER A 238 -9.00 -5.92 -12.14
CA SER A 238 -9.06 -4.67 -11.39
C SER A 238 -10.48 -4.20 -11.06
N SER A 239 -11.50 -4.74 -11.72
CA SER A 239 -12.88 -4.24 -11.63
C SER A 239 -13.90 -5.38 -11.50
N LYS A 240 -13.53 -6.48 -10.82
CA LYS A 240 -14.45 -7.58 -10.54
C LYS A 240 -15.55 -7.11 -9.59
N THR A 241 -16.79 -7.43 -9.92
CA THR A 241 -17.94 -7.23 -9.03
C THR A 241 -17.68 -7.91 -7.69
N THR A 242 -17.84 -7.19 -6.58
CA THR A 242 -17.66 -7.71 -5.20
C THR A 242 -18.97 -7.88 -4.44
N SER A 243 -20.08 -7.40 -5.02
CA SER A 243 -21.39 -7.43 -4.39
C SER A 243 -22.47 -7.73 -5.40
N THR A 244 -23.37 -8.64 -5.06
CA THR A 244 -24.49 -9.01 -5.94
C THR A 244 -25.80 -8.94 -5.17
N ASN A 245 -26.78 -8.23 -5.73
CA ASN A 245 -28.14 -8.21 -5.22
C ASN A 245 -28.97 -9.28 -5.96
N PHE A 246 -29.34 -10.36 -5.25
CA PHE A 246 -30.10 -11.44 -5.84
C PHE A 246 -31.61 -11.14 -5.97
N ASN A 247 -32.15 -10.16 -5.24
CA ASN A 247 -33.57 -9.76 -5.39
C ASN A 247 -33.85 -9.19 -6.78
N THR A 248 -32.91 -8.41 -7.33
CA THR A 248 -33.02 -7.83 -8.67
C THR A 248 -32.67 -8.83 -9.79
N GLY A 249 -32.28 -10.06 -9.42
CA GLY A 249 -31.74 -11.05 -10.34
C GLY A 249 -30.32 -10.73 -10.81
N VAL A 250 -29.79 -11.61 -11.67
CA VAL A 250 -28.47 -11.45 -12.30
C VAL A 250 -28.62 -11.71 -13.79
N THR A 251 -28.35 -10.68 -14.60
CA THR A 251 -28.33 -10.77 -16.06
C THR A 251 -26.98 -11.32 -16.52
N MET A 252 -26.97 -12.37 -17.36
CA MET A 252 -25.73 -12.94 -17.87
C MET A 252 -25.13 -12.04 -18.96
N LYS A 253 -23.82 -11.80 -18.87
CA LYS A 253 -23.03 -11.12 -19.90
C LYS A 253 -22.55 -12.13 -20.95
N CYS A 254 -22.46 -11.70 -22.20
CA CYS A 254 -21.75 -12.43 -23.25
C CYS A 254 -20.33 -11.87 -23.41
N PRO A 255 -19.32 -12.71 -23.71
CA PRO A 255 -18.02 -12.21 -24.14
C PRO A 255 -18.17 -11.35 -25.41
N SER A 256 -17.44 -10.25 -25.52
CA SER A 256 -17.43 -9.45 -26.75
C SER A 256 -16.46 -10.02 -27.77
N THR A 257 -16.62 -9.66 -29.05
CA THR A 257 -15.63 -9.97 -30.09
C THR A 257 -14.27 -9.32 -29.81
N SER A 258 -14.26 -8.15 -29.17
CA SER A 258 -13.05 -7.43 -28.76
C SER A 258 -12.34 -8.02 -27.54
N ASN A 259 -13.04 -8.78 -26.70
CA ASN A 259 -12.47 -9.45 -25.54
C ASN A 259 -13.17 -10.80 -25.29
N PRO A 260 -12.85 -11.84 -26.08
CA PRO A 260 -13.51 -13.14 -26.00
C PRO A 260 -12.93 -14.04 -24.89
N TYR A 261 -12.00 -13.55 -24.08
CA TYR A 261 -11.23 -14.33 -23.11
C TYR A 261 -11.76 -14.19 -21.68
N PHE A 262 -11.53 -15.21 -20.85
CA PHE A 262 -11.66 -15.03 -19.40
C PHE A 262 -10.52 -14.15 -18.90
N SER A 263 -10.84 -13.24 -17.98
CA SER A 263 -9.85 -12.34 -17.39
C SER A 263 -8.97 -13.11 -16.41
N THR A 264 -7.69 -13.25 -16.75
CA THR A 264 -6.65 -13.95 -15.95
C THR A 264 -5.44 -13.04 -15.73
N ASN A 265 -4.56 -13.40 -14.79
CA ASN A 265 -3.34 -12.63 -14.46
C ASN A 265 -2.22 -12.75 -15.52
N GLY A 266 -2.58 -12.85 -16.81
CA GLY A 266 -1.67 -13.06 -17.93
C GLY A 266 -1.24 -11.76 -18.61
N LYS A 267 0.07 -11.61 -18.85
CA LYS A 267 0.71 -10.50 -19.57
C LYS A 267 0.06 -10.27 -20.95
N SER A 268 -0.82 -9.27 -21.05
CA SER A 268 -1.33 -8.73 -22.31
C SER A 268 -1.35 -7.20 -22.25
N LEU A 269 -0.27 -6.61 -22.80
CA LEU A 269 -0.13 -5.38 -23.61
C LEU A 269 -1.17 -4.22 -23.54
N LEU A 270 -1.84 -3.97 -22.42
CA LEU A 270 -2.47 -2.68 -22.18
C LEU A 270 -2.18 -2.20 -20.76
N LYS A 271 -1.48 -1.06 -20.69
CA LYS A 271 -1.17 -0.29 -19.49
C LYS A 271 -2.46 -0.05 -18.69
N TYR A 272 -2.68 -0.84 -17.64
CA TYR A 272 -3.44 -0.40 -16.49
C TYR A 272 -2.82 -0.96 -15.20
N VAL A 273 -2.49 0.01 -14.37
CA VAL A 273 -1.87 -0.03 -13.05
C VAL A 273 -2.53 -1.09 -12.17
N ALA A 274 -1.76 -2.14 -11.85
CA ALA A 274 -2.08 -3.04 -10.76
C ALA A 274 -1.70 -2.34 -9.46
N THR A 275 -2.66 -2.15 -8.56
CA THR A 275 -2.39 -1.81 -7.16
C THR A 275 -1.98 -3.10 -6.42
N PRO A 276 -0.74 -3.19 -5.93
CA PRO A 276 -0.23 -4.34 -5.19
C PRO A 276 -0.47 -4.18 -3.69
N THR A 277 -0.84 -5.25 -2.99
CA THR A 277 -0.81 -5.29 -1.51
C THR A 277 0.04 -6.46 -1.03
N THR A 278 1.34 -6.20 -0.98
CA THR A 278 2.34 -6.59 0.04
C THR A 278 2.18 -7.92 0.77
N ALA A 279 2.91 -8.94 0.29
CA ALA A 279 3.55 -9.89 1.21
C ALA A 279 4.88 -9.32 1.78
N ASN A 280 5.27 -8.12 1.33
CA ASN A 280 6.56 -7.49 1.57
C ASN A 280 6.44 -5.98 1.23
N TRP A 281 7.40 -5.16 1.67
CA TRP A 281 7.40 -3.70 1.45
C TRP A 281 8.37 -3.29 0.33
N GLY A 282 8.48 -4.13 -0.71
CA GLY A 282 9.34 -3.88 -1.86
C GLY A 282 8.72 -2.95 -2.89
N SER A 283 9.50 -2.56 -3.89
CA SER A 283 9.10 -1.68 -4.99
C SER A 283 9.36 -2.35 -6.34
N ASP A 284 8.60 -1.93 -7.34
CA ASP A 284 8.78 -2.37 -8.72
C ASP A 284 9.79 -1.45 -9.40
N PHE A 285 10.67 -2.03 -10.21
CA PHE A 285 11.74 -1.30 -10.87
C PHE A 285 11.48 -1.21 -12.38
N SER A 286 11.28 0.01 -12.88
CA SER A 286 10.91 0.29 -14.27
C SER A 286 11.99 1.06 -15.06
N CYS A 287 13.14 1.33 -14.44
CA CYS A 287 14.19 2.14 -15.07
C CYS A 287 14.88 1.37 -16.19
N VAL A 288 15.05 2.04 -17.34
CA VAL A 288 15.69 1.47 -18.53
C VAL A 288 17.18 1.83 -18.59
N HIS A 289 17.54 3.04 -18.19
CA HIS A 289 18.92 3.55 -18.22
C HIS A 289 19.58 3.30 -16.87
N THR A 290 20.16 2.10 -16.70
CA THR A 290 20.77 1.69 -15.43
C THR A 290 22.29 1.59 -15.47
N ALA A 291 22.90 1.73 -16.65
CA ALA A 291 24.34 1.57 -16.81
C ALA A 291 25.13 2.62 -16.01
N PRO A 292 26.28 2.24 -15.42
CA PRO A 292 27.23 3.20 -14.86
C PRO A 292 27.78 4.13 -15.95
N SER A 293 28.55 5.14 -15.54
CA SER A 293 29.31 5.97 -16.47
C SER A 293 30.41 5.16 -17.16
N ASP A 294 30.68 5.44 -18.44
CA ASP A 294 31.72 4.74 -19.22
C ASP A 294 33.12 4.85 -18.57
N THR A 295 33.34 5.96 -17.87
CA THR A 295 34.52 6.20 -17.03
C THR A 295 34.06 6.66 -15.65
N VAL A 296 34.71 6.16 -14.60
CA VAL A 296 34.45 6.59 -13.22
C VAL A 296 34.54 8.12 -13.14
N PRO A 297 33.46 8.84 -12.77
CA PRO A 297 33.46 10.29 -12.82
C PRO A 297 34.42 10.86 -11.78
N ALA A 298 35.13 11.93 -12.14
CA ALA A 298 35.97 12.67 -11.21
C ALA A 298 35.16 13.68 -10.38
N SER A 299 34.03 14.15 -10.93
CA SER A 299 33.15 15.15 -10.30
C SER A 299 31.86 14.50 -9.81
N VAL A 300 31.45 14.84 -8.59
CA VAL A 300 30.19 14.42 -7.96
C VAL A 300 28.99 14.93 -8.75
N HIS A 301 29.15 16.03 -9.48
CA HIS A 301 28.11 16.64 -10.32
C HIS A 301 27.80 15.81 -11.57
N ARG A 302 28.61 14.79 -11.87
CA ARG A 302 28.40 13.82 -12.95
C ARG A 302 28.20 12.40 -12.43
N LEU A 303 27.86 12.25 -11.16
CA LEU A 303 27.68 10.95 -10.52
C LEU A 303 26.35 10.31 -10.94
N ARG A 304 26.40 9.18 -11.64
CA ARG A 304 25.22 8.35 -11.91
C ARG A 304 24.99 7.37 -10.76
N PRO A 305 23.76 6.86 -10.56
CA PRO A 305 23.54 5.85 -9.53
C PRO A 305 24.40 4.58 -9.67
N GLY A 306 24.72 4.18 -10.90
CA GLY A 306 25.59 3.04 -11.18
C GLY A 306 27.07 3.25 -10.80
N ASP A 307 27.49 4.51 -10.60
CA ASP A 307 28.86 4.84 -10.23
C ASP A 307 29.12 4.70 -8.72
N ILE A 308 28.07 4.57 -7.91
CA ILE A 308 28.18 4.46 -6.45
C ILE A 308 28.67 3.06 -6.08
N ASN A 309 29.80 3.01 -5.40
CA ASN A 309 30.40 1.76 -4.92
C ASN A 309 30.00 1.49 -3.47
N ILE A 310 30.02 2.51 -2.61
CA ILE A 310 29.86 2.34 -1.16
C ILE A 310 28.65 3.11 -0.66
N VAL A 311 27.87 2.49 0.22
CA VAL A 311 26.82 3.14 1.00
C VAL A 311 27.22 3.16 2.48
N ALA A 312 26.94 4.28 3.15
CA ALA A 312 27.16 4.47 4.57
C ALA A 312 26.04 5.32 5.20
N SER A 313 25.81 5.18 6.50
CA SER A 313 24.81 5.97 7.20
C SER A 313 25.21 6.37 8.61
N LEU A 314 24.71 7.54 9.00
CA LEU A 314 24.95 8.21 10.27
C LEU A 314 23.58 8.64 10.83
N GLY A 315 23.35 8.45 12.13
CA GLY A 315 22.07 8.85 12.72
C GLY A 315 21.72 8.19 14.04
N ASP A 316 20.42 8.09 14.29
CA ASP A 316 19.85 7.58 15.54
C ASP A 316 19.10 6.25 15.37
N SER A 317 18.12 5.98 16.24
CA SER A 317 17.31 4.77 16.25
C SER A 317 16.53 4.53 14.95
N ILE A 318 16.11 5.58 14.24
CA ILE A 318 15.43 5.43 12.95
C ILE A 318 16.42 4.90 11.91
N THR A 319 17.63 5.44 11.84
CA THR A 319 18.67 4.96 10.92
C THR A 319 19.18 3.56 11.30
N ALA A 320 19.11 3.18 12.58
CA ALA A 320 19.39 1.82 13.05
C ALA A 320 18.26 0.80 12.80
N GLY A 321 17.07 1.23 12.36
CA GLY A 321 15.92 0.33 12.15
C GLY A 321 15.29 -0.18 13.46
N PHE A 322 15.34 0.61 14.53
CA PHE A 322 14.79 0.25 15.84
C PHE A 322 13.30 -0.09 15.75
N GLY A 323 12.96 -1.34 16.09
CA GLY A 323 11.59 -1.81 16.11
C GLY A 323 10.90 -1.94 14.74
N ALA A 324 11.63 -1.89 13.62
CA ALA A 324 11.02 -1.87 12.28
C ALA A 324 10.13 -3.10 12.00
N LYS A 325 10.51 -4.28 12.52
CA LYS A 325 9.75 -5.54 12.37
C LYS A 325 9.04 -5.97 13.66
N ALA A 326 9.02 -5.14 14.69
CA ALA A 326 8.50 -5.51 16.00
C ALA A 326 6.99 -5.75 15.95
N LYS A 327 6.56 -6.92 16.43
CA LYS A 327 5.13 -7.30 16.53
C LYS A 327 4.56 -7.05 17.92
N ASN A 328 5.43 -6.83 18.90
CA ASN A 328 5.08 -6.59 20.29
C ASN A 328 6.19 -5.78 20.99
N ILE A 329 5.92 -5.30 22.20
CA ILE A 329 6.84 -4.45 22.97
C ILE A 329 8.16 -5.15 23.33
N LEU A 330 8.17 -6.48 23.44
CA LEU A 330 9.40 -7.22 23.76
C LEU A 330 10.39 -7.19 22.58
N GLU A 331 9.85 -7.24 21.35
CA GLU A 331 10.64 -7.16 20.11
C GLU A 331 11.07 -5.73 19.76
N LEU A 332 10.52 -4.70 20.42
CA LEU A 332 10.83 -3.30 20.14
C LEU A 332 12.32 -2.96 20.30
N LEU A 333 13.02 -3.64 21.22
CA LEU A 333 14.44 -3.42 21.49
C LEU A 333 15.38 -3.99 20.42
N ASN A 334 14.84 -4.57 19.35
CA ASN A 334 15.61 -5.05 18.21
C ASN A 334 15.91 -3.90 17.24
N GLU A 335 17.15 -3.82 16.79
CA GLU A 335 17.58 -2.90 15.72
C GLU A 335 17.65 -3.69 14.41
N GLU A 336 16.60 -3.59 13.60
CA GLU A 336 16.42 -4.30 12.33
C GLU A 336 17.19 -3.60 11.20
N ARG A 337 18.50 -3.44 11.39
CA ARG A 337 19.39 -2.69 10.49
C ARG A 337 19.30 -3.16 9.04
N GLY A 338 19.06 -4.45 8.80
CA GLY A 338 18.87 -5.05 7.49
C GLY A 338 17.73 -4.45 6.64
N VAL A 339 16.71 -3.85 7.26
CA VAL A 339 15.58 -3.19 6.57
C VAL A 339 15.54 -1.68 6.78
N SER A 340 16.61 -1.09 7.31
CA SER A 340 16.72 0.36 7.46
C SER A 340 16.66 1.04 6.09
N TRP A 341 15.77 2.02 5.97
CA TRP A 341 15.50 2.79 4.75
C TRP A 341 16.75 3.28 4.01
N SER A 342 17.76 3.75 4.74
CA SER A 342 18.95 4.41 4.17
C SER A 342 20.10 3.46 3.86
N ILE A 343 20.16 2.28 4.48
CA ILE A 343 21.36 1.41 4.40
C ILE A 343 21.09 -0.09 4.56
N GLY A 344 19.86 -0.52 4.76
CA GLY A 344 19.51 -1.95 4.84
C GLY A 344 19.74 -2.66 3.51
N GLY A 345 20.21 -3.90 3.54
CA GLY A 345 20.48 -4.70 2.35
C GLY A 345 19.88 -6.10 2.40
N ASP A 346 18.90 -6.35 3.28
CA ASP A 346 18.15 -7.60 3.33
C ASP A 346 17.36 -7.81 2.02
N GLU A 347 17.32 -9.06 1.56
CA GLU A 347 16.55 -9.50 0.39
C GLU A 347 16.81 -8.67 -0.89
N THR A 348 15.79 -8.48 -1.74
CA THR A 348 15.85 -7.71 -2.99
C THR A 348 14.90 -6.52 -2.98
N LEU A 349 15.08 -5.57 -3.91
CA LEU A 349 14.19 -4.41 -4.06
C LEU A 349 12.71 -4.80 -4.18
N GLU A 350 12.41 -5.90 -4.88
CA GLU A 350 11.05 -6.40 -5.05
C GLU A 350 10.38 -6.84 -3.74
N THR A 351 11.15 -6.96 -2.67
CA THR A 351 10.69 -7.43 -1.36
C THR A 351 10.94 -6.43 -0.23
N VAL A 352 12.08 -5.76 -0.21
CA VAL A 352 12.45 -4.78 0.80
C VAL A 352 13.03 -3.56 0.10
N THR A 353 12.31 -2.43 0.16
CA THR A 353 12.80 -1.19 -0.42
C THR A 353 13.71 -0.45 0.54
N THR A 354 14.98 -0.32 0.14
CA THR A 354 16.01 0.46 0.81
C THR A 354 16.89 1.12 -0.24
N ILE A 355 17.65 2.16 0.12
CA ILE A 355 18.60 2.79 -0.82
C ILE A 355 19.58 1.77 -1.42
N PRO A 356 20.22 0.86 -0.64
CA PRO A 356 21.10 -0.14 -1.23
C PRO A 356 20.39 -1.10 -2.19
N ASN A 357 19.16 -1.54 -1.88
CA ASN A 357 18.43 -2.43 -2.77
C ASN A 357 18.00 -1.75 -4.07
N ILE A 358 17.74 -0.43 -4.05
CA ILE A 358 17.55 0.35 -5.27
C ILE A 358 18.86 0.45 -6.05
N LEU A 359 19.97 0.81 -5.39
CA LEU A 359 21.28 0.94 -6.02
C LEU A 359 21.79 -0.37 -6.64
N LYS A 360 21.48 -1.54 -6.04
CA LYS A 360 21.81 -2.86 -6.60
C LYS A 360 21.23 -3.09 -8.01
N LYS A 361 20.19 -2.34 -8.42
CA LYS A 361 19.64 -2.39 -9.78
C LYS A 361 20.48 -1.60 -10.81
N PHE A 362 21.33 -0.70 -10.34
CA PHE A 362 22.27 0.08 -11.16
C PHE A 362 23.70 -0.46 -11.05
N ASN A 363 24.12 -0.80 -9.82
CA ASN A 363 25.41 -1.40 -9.52
C ASN A 363 25.23 -2.60 -8.56
N PRO A 364 25.27 -3.85 -9.05
CA PRO A 364 25.10 -5.03 -8.21
C PRO A 364 26.24 -5.24 -7.19
N ASN A 365 27.37 -4.53 -7.35
CA ASN A 365 28.54 -4.64 -6.48
C ASN A 365 28.58 -3.58 -5.38
N VAL A 366 27.50 -2.82 -5.17
CA VAL A 366 27.45 -1.84 -4.08
C VAL A 366 27.73 -2.52 -2.73
N PHE A 367 28.57 -1.91 -1.89
CA PHE A 367 29.05 -2.47 -0.63
C PHE A 367 28.77 -1.52 0.56
N GLY A 368 28.83 -2.04 1.79
CA GLY A 368 28.69 -1.24 3.02
C GLY A 368 27.29 -1.26 3.66
N PHE A 369 26.30 -1.90 3.03
CA PHE A 369 24.95 -2.03 3.59
C PHE A 369 24.90 -2.96 4.80
N SER A 370 23.92 -2.75 5.69
CA SER A 370 23.67 -3.62 6.85
C SER A 370 22.76 -4.79 6.51
N GLN A 371 22.93 -5.93 7.19
CA GLN A 371 22.10 -7.13 7.02
C GLN A 371 21.60 -7.69 8.35
N GLY A 372 20.33 -8.09 8.40
CA GLY A 372 19.68 -8.65 9.59
C GLY A 372 19.65 -7.71 10.80
N PRO A 373 19.17 -8.21 11.95
CA PRO A 373 19.15 -7.46 13.19
C PRO A 373 20.54 -7.37 13.82
N SER A 374 20.93 -6.19 14.31
CA SER A 374 22.17 -6.00 15.07
C SER A 374 22.11 -4.78 15.98
N LYS A 375 22.52 -4.96 17.24
CA LYS A 375 22.65 -3.87 18.24
C LYS A 375 23.97 -3.08 18.16
N ARG A 376 24.86 -3.47 17.25
CA ARG A 376 26.14 -2.81 16.98
C ARG A 376 26.17 -2.34 15.52
N PRO A 377 27.06 -1.40 15.17
CA PRO A 377 27.32 -1.07 13.78
C PRO A 377 27.50 -2.33 12.94
N ASN A 378 26.83 -2.35 11.79
CA ASN A 378 26.72 -3.49 10.89
C ASN A 378 26.84 -2.95 9.47
N GLY A 379 27.79 -3.45 8.69
CA GLY A 379 28.30 -2.71 7.53
C GLY A 379 28.81 -1.32 7.95
N PHE A 380 28.53 -0.30 7.15
CA PHE A 380 28.82 1.11 7.45
C PHE A 380 27.60 1.86 7.98
N ASN A 381 26.67 1.15 8.64
CA ASN A 381 25.59 1.76 9.42
C ASN A 381 26.12 2.12 10.81
N MET A 382 26.58 3.37 10.98
CA MET A 382 27.14 3.88 12.24
C MET A 382 26.09 4.47 13.19
N ALA A 383 24.80 4.37 12.84
CA ALA A 383 23.73 4.94 13.64
C ALA A 383 23.58 4.26 15.00
N VAL A 384 23.24 5.05 16.02
CA VAL A 384 23.13 4.60 17.42
C VAL A 384 21.80 5.06 18.02
N SER A 385 21.00 4.13 18.53
CA SER A 385 19.74 4.48 19.19
C SER A 385 19.94 5.47 20.34
N GLY A 386 19.15 6.55 20.33
CA GLY A 386 19.22 7.63 21.33
C GLY A 386 20.26 8.71 21.03
N ALA A 387 21.06 8.57 19.96
CA ALA A 387 22.04 9.57 19.55
C ALA A 387 21.40 10.93 19.23
N LYS A 388 22.19 11.99 19.45
CA LYS A 388 21.88 13.39 19.12
C LYS A 388 22.92 13.94 18.16
N ALA A 389 22.74 15.19 17.74
CA ALA A 389 23.71 15.86 16.87
C ALA A 389 25.14 15.88 17.46
N ILE A 390 25.29 15.97 18.78
CA ILE A 390 26.60 15.94 19.48
C ILE A 390 27.39 14.65 19.22
N ASP A 391 26.71 13.54 18.91
CA ASP A 391 27.34 12.23 18.72
C ASP A 391 27.80 12.01 17.27
N ILE A 392 27.30 12.81 16.31
CA ILE A 392 27.58 12.61 14.88
C ILE A 392 29.06 12.79 14.52
N PRO A 393 29.80 13.79 15.05
CA PRO A 393 31.25 13.84 14.83
C PRO A 393 31.98 12.57 15.27
N GLY A 394 31.49 11.88 16.31
CA GLY A 394 31.99 10.56 16.72
C GLY A 394 31.71 9.49 15.67
N GLN A 395 30.44 9.34 15.28
CA GLN A 395 30.03 8.38 14.24
C GLN A 395 30.77 8.60 12.91
N VAL A 396 31.06 9.86 12.54
CA VAL A 396 31.84 10.18 11.34
C VAL A 396 33.28 9.69 11.45
N ARG A 397 33.94 9.85 12.60
CA ARG A 397 35.31 9.33 12.80
C ARG A 397 35.34 7.81 12.70
N ASP A 398 34.38 7.15 13.36
CA ASP A 398 34.23 5.70 13.28
C ASP A 398 33.99 5.22 11.84
N LEU A 399 33.20 5.97 11.06
CA LEU A 399 32.98 5.70 9.63
C LEU A 399 34.27 5.87 8.82
N VAL A 400 35.01 6.96 9.03
CA VAL A 400 36.28 7.21 8.31
C VAL A 400 37.29 6.10 8.60
N ASP A 401 37.42 5.69 9.86
CA ASP A 401 38.30 4.58 10.26
C ASP A 401 37.84 3.25 9.66
N ALA A 402 36.53 2.98 9.67
CA ALA A 402 35.97 1.78 9.05
C ALA A 402 36.20 1.74 7.53
N LEU A 403 36.08 2.88 6.84
CA LEU A 403 36.33 2.97 5.39
C LEU A 403 37.81 2.77 5.07
N LYS A 404 38.72 3.41 5.83
CA LYS A 404 40.18 3.28 5.64
C LYS A 404 40.71 1.87 5.97
N SER A 405 40.11 1.20 6.95
CA SER A 405 40.52 -0.14 7.39
C SER A 405 39.94 -1.28 6.55
N SER A 406 38.93 -1.01 5.72
CA SER A 406 38.28 -2.04 4.92
C SER A 406 39.15 -2.47 3.74
N THR A 407 39.36 -3.78 3.61
CA THR A 407 40.03 -4.37 2.43
C THR A 407 39.15 -4.41 1.18
N SER A 408 37.85 -4.15 1.33
CA SER A 408 36.86 -4.20 0.23
C SER A 408 36.52 -2.82 -0.32
N VAL A 409 37.11 -1.76 0.23
CA VAL A 409 36.88 -0.37 -0.17
C VAL A 409 38.17 0.19 -0.73
N ASP A 410 38.14 0.66 -1.98
CA ASP A 410 39.17 1.56 -2.47
C ASP A 410 38.88 2.96 -1.91
N PHE A 411 39.53 3.28 -0.79
CA PHE A 411 39.27 4.52 -0.05
C PHE A 411 39.40 5.75 -0.94
N GLU A 412 40.35 5.78 -1.88
CA GLU A 412 40.63 6.93 -2.74
C GLU A 412 39.74 6.97 -3.99
N ARG A 413 39.38 5.81 -4.56
CA ARG A 413 38.76 5.75 -5.90
C ARG A 413 37.28 5.42 -5.90
N ASP A 414 36.77 4.72 -4.90
CA ASP A 414 35.35 4.37 -4.85
C ASP A 414 34.48 5.59 -4.57
N TRP A 415 33.32 5.70 -5.21
CA TRP A 415 32.33 6.70 -4.81
C TRP A 415 31.54 6.23 -3.60
N LYS A 416 31.44 7.09 -2.58
CA LYS A 416 30.69 6.82 -1.35
C LYS A 416 29.42 7.68 -1.28
N LEU A 417 28.29 7.05 -1.01
CA LEU A 417 27.03 7.71 -0.66
C LEU A 417 26.82 7.63 0.85
N VAL A 418 26.91 8.76 1.54
CA VAL A 418 26.72 8.84 3.00
C VAL A 418 25.35 9.46 3.29
N THR A 419 24.47 8.76 3.99
CA THR A 419 23.17 9.30 4.42
C THR A 419 23.20 9.68 5.89
N LEU A 420 23.02 10.96 6.18
CA LEU A 420 22.95 11.53 7.53
C LEU A 420 21.50 11.91 7.87
N PHE A 421 20.96 11.36 8.96
CA PHE A 421 19.65 11.73 9.49
C PHE A 421 19.67 11.74 11.02
N ILE A 422 19.48 12.91 11.62
CA ILE A 422 19.63 13.15 13.07
C ILE A 422 18.78 14.36 13.50
N GLY A 423 18.51 14.48 14.80
CA GLY A 423 17.87 15.67 15.40
C GLY A 423 16.55 15.38 16.11
N GLY A 424 15.98 14.19 15.93
CA GLY A 424 14.75 13.79 16.62
C GLY A 424 14.94 13.80 18.14
N ASN A 425 16.03 13.19 18.62
CA ASN A 425 16.35 13.15 20.04
C ASN A 425 16.75 14.53 20.62
N ASP A 426 17.32 15.42 19.81
CA ASP A 426 17.61 16.81 20.20
C ASP A 426 16.31 17.57 20.47
N LEU A 427 15.34 17.48 19.55
CA LEU A 427 14.01 18.09 19.71
C LEU A 427 13.23 17.46 20.87
N CYS A 428 13.18 16.13 20.92
CA CYS A 428 12.42 15.39 21.92
C CYS A 428 12.87 15.64 23.37
N GLN A 429 14.10 16.11 23.56
CA GLN A 429 14.68 16.39 24.87
C GLN A 429 15.08 17.87 25.08
N TYR A 430 14.81 18.75 24.11
CA TYR A 430 15.20 20.17 24.15
C TYR A 430 14.84 20.86 25.48
N CYS A 431 13.60 20.68 25.94
CA CYS A 431 13.10 21.25 27.19
C CYS A 431 13.86 20.81 28.45
N LYS A 432 14.64 19.73 28.40
CA LYS A 432 15.45 19.25 29.53
C LYS A 432 16.80 19.96 29.64
N ASN A 433 17.35 20.45 28.53
CA ASN A 433 18.63 21.16 28.50
C ASN A 433 18.76 22.05 27.24
N GLN A 434 18.04 23.17 27.25
CA GLN A 434 17.94 24.08 26.11
C GLN A 434 19.30 24.67 25.70
N THR A 435 20.24 24.85 26.64
CA THR A 435 21.58 25.37 26.34
C THR A 435 22.38 24.39 25.48
N SER A 436 22.44 23.12 25.90
CA SER A 436 23.21 22.09 25.19
C SER A 436 22.55 21.60 23.89
N LEU A 437 21.21 21.68 23.82
CA LEU A 437 20.38 21.22 22.70
C LEU A 437 19.84 22.38 21.85
N SER A 438 20.43 23.57 21.97
CA SER A 438 20.03 24.73 21.17
C SER A 438 20.26 24.50 19.67
N PRO A 439 19.48 25.14 18.78
CA PRO A 439 19.71 25.08 17.33
C PRO A 439 21.14 25.43 16.92
N LYS A 440 21.76 26.40 17.60
CA LYS A 440 23.17 26.79 17.40
C LYS A 440 24.14 25.65 17.72
N LYS A 441 23.91 24.90 18.80
CA LYS A 441 24.75 23.74 19.15
C LYS A 441 24.52 22.59 18.20
N TYR A 442 23.25 22.29 17.88
CA TYR A 442 22.87 21.32 16.87
C TYR A 442 23.65 21.55 15.56
N ILE A 443 23.52 22.75 14.97
CA ILE A 443 24.15 23.03 13.67
C ILE A 443 25.68 23.07 13.76
N GLY A 444 26.23 23.46 14.91
CA GLY A 444 27.67 23.40 15.18
C GLY A 444 28.21 21.96 15.09
N TYR A 445 27.55 20.99 15.71
CA TYR A 445 27.99 19.59 15.64
C TYR A 445 27.81 18.98 14.24
N ILE A 446 26.76 19.36 13.52
CA ILE A 446 26.60 18.96 12.12
C ILE A 446 27.72 19.53 11.26
N LYS A 447 28.07 20.81 11.44
CA LYS A 447 29.20 21.44 10.76
C LYS A 447 30.50 20.70 11.08
N ASP A 448 30.78 20.40 12.34
CA ASP A 448 31.98 19.65 12.73
C ASP A 448 32.07 18.27 12.04
N ALA A 449 30.94 17.58 11.93
CA ALA A 449 30.84 16.29 11.24
C ALA A 449 31.10 16.41 9.72
N LEU A 450 30.47 17.38 9.07
CA LEU A 450 30.66 17.64 7.63
C LEU A 450 32.07 18.12 7.33
N ASP A 451 32.69 18.92 8.21
CA ASP A 451 34.09 19.36 8.08
C ASP A 451 35.07 18.18 8.12
N ILE A 452 34.79 17.14 8.93
CA ILE A 452 35.60 15.91 8.94
C ILE A 452 35.46 15.17 7.61
N LEU A 453 34.23 14.94 7.13
CA LEU A 453 34.01 14.28 5.82
C LEU A 453 34.66 15.07 4.68
N TYR A 454 34.49 16.39 4.66
CA TYR A 454 35.05 17.28 3.65
C TYR A 454 36.58 17.32 3.66
N ARG A 455 37.23 17.10 4.81
CA ARG A 455 38.68 17.07 4.89
C ARG A 455 39.26 15.70 4.59
N GLU A 456 38.59 14.63 5.01
CA GLU A 456 39.22 13.31 5.11
C GLU A 456 38.74 12.28 4.09
N VAL A 457 37.55 12.48 3.48
CA VAL A 457 36.95 11.47 2.59
C VAL A 457 36.95 11.98 1.15
N PRO A 458 37.65 11.28 0.23
CA PRO A 458 37.55 11.53 -1.21
C PRO A 458 36.27 10.93 -1.80
N ARG A 459 35.79 11.51 -2.90
CA ARG A 459 34.67 10.99 -3.72
C ARG A 459 33.43 10.64 -2.89
N VAL A 460 32.82 11.65 -2.26
CA VAL A 460 31.65 11.44 -1.41
C VAL A 460 30.49 12.37 -1.74
N LEU A 461 29.31 11.77 -1.87
CA LEU A 461 28.05 12.48 -1.87
C LEU A 461 27.37 12.26 -0.52
N VAL A 462 27.14 13.35 0.22
CA VAL A 462 26.44 13.33 1.50
C VAL A 462 24.98 13.70 1.28
N ASN A 463 24.08 12.75 1.46
CA ASN A 463 22.66 13.02 1.63
C ASN A 463 22.41 13.47 3.07
N PHE A 464 22.13 14.75 3.27
CA PHE A 464 21.67 15.24 4.56
C PHE A 464 20.14 15.31 4.54
N VAL A 465 19.48 14.40 5.25
CA VAL A 465 18.01 14.37 5.31
C VAL A 465 17.53 15.33 6.39
N GLU A 466 16.64 16.23 5.99
CA GLU A 466 16.12 17.25 6.89
C GLU A 466 15.23 16.65 7.99
N ILE A 467 15.34 17.17 9.21
CA ILE A 467 14.55 16.68 10.33
C ILE A 467 13.05 16.96 10.10
N LEU A 468 12.22 16.01 10.51
CA LEU A 468 10.77 16.11 10.38
C LEU A 468 10.17 17.31 11.14
N GLN A 469 9.09 17.85 10.57
CA GLN A 469 8.18 18.71 11.32
C GLN A 469 7.39 17.84 12.29
N ILE A 470 7.72 17.91 13.57
CA ILE A 470 7.18 16.98 14.57
C ILE A 470 5.72 17.26 14.96
N GLU A 471 5.17 18.42 14.55
CA GLU A 471 3.83 18.90 14.94
C GLU A 471 2.74 17.82 14.90
N ASP A 472 2.65 17.17 13.75
CA ASP A 472 1.58 16.23 13.45
C ASP A 472 1.74 14.88 14.14
N LEU A 473 2.91 14.56 14.71
CA LEU A 473 3.12 13.31 15.46
C LEU A 473 2.14 13.17 16.64
N ARG A 474 1.66 14.28 17.20
CA ARG A 474 0.64 14.30 18.26
C ARG A 474 -0.69 13.67 17.81
N LYS A 475 -0.93 13.55 16.49
CA LYS A 475 -2.14 12.91 15.94
C LYS A 475 -2.07 11.39 16.09
N ILE A 476 -0.87 10.80 16.08
CA ILE A 476 -0.65 9.35 16.12
C ILE A 476 -0.92 8.86 17.54
N LYS A 477 -2.12 8.34 17.79
CA LYS A 477 -2.55 7.83 19.10
C LYS A 477 -3.22 6.48 18.95
N SER A 478 -3.04 5.63 19.96
CA SER A 478 -3.70 4.34 20.07
C SER A 478 -3.82 3.94 21.54
N ASN A 479 -4.85 3.14 21.86
CA ASN A 479 -5.06 2.61 23.22
C ASN A 479 -4.11 1.44 23.57
N THR A 480 -3.13 1.13 22.71
CA THR A 480 -2.11 0.13 23.01
C THR A 480 -1.13 0.64 24.06
N THR A 481 -0.58 -0.28 24.85
CA THR A 481 0.38 0.04 25.91
C THR A 481 1.59 0.82 25.39
N GLY A 482 2.14 0.43 24.23
CA GLY A 482 3.31 1.11 23.67
C GLY A 482 3.00 2.56 23.29
N CYS A 483 1.87 2.81 22.64
CA CYS A 483 1.49 4.16 22.24
C CYS A 483 1.09 5.06 23.42
N THR A 484 0.45 4.49 24.45
CA THR A 484 0.00 5.28 25.62
C THR A 484 1.15 5.54 26.60
N LEU A 485 2.05 4.58 26.79
CA LEU A 485 3.09 4.65 27.81
C LEU A 485 4.47 5.03 27.26
N LEU A 486 4.90 4.50 26.11
CA LEU A 486 6.26 4.71 25.60
C LEU A 486 6.36 6.00 24.81
N GLN A 487 5.40 6.27 23.91
CA GLN A 487 5.42 7.44 23.02
C GLN A 487 5.70 8.77 23.77
N PRO A 488 4.96 9.14 24.85
CA PRO A 488 5.17 10.42 25.53
C PRO A 488 6.45 10.45 26.39
N ASN A 489 7.10 9.30 26.59
CA ASN A 489 8.39 9.18 27.27
C ASN A 489 9.57 9.26 26.30
N LEU A 490 9.38 8.84 25.05
CA LEU A 490 10.37 8.98 23.98
C LEU A 490 10.51 10.44 23.54
N CYS A 491 9.41 11.18 23.45
CA CYS A 491 9.41 12.59 23.02
C CYS A 491 8.67 13.55 23.97
N PRO A 492 9.10 13.66 25.25
CA PRO A 492 8.35 14.34 26.29
C PRO A 492 8.19 15.84 26.04
N CYS A 493 9.21 16.50 25.48
CA CYS A 493 9.16 17.95 25.26
C CYS A 493 8.11 18.35 24.22
N PHE A 494 7.72 17.43 23.35
CA PHE A 494 6.79 17.71 22.26
C PHE A 494 5.40 17.09 22.47
N LEU A 495 5.33 15.88 23.03
CA LEU A 495 4.07 15.13 23.16
C LEU A 495 3.30 15.42 24.46
N ARG A 496 3.97 15.89 25.52
CA ARG A 496 3.32 16.19 26.81
C ARG A 496 2.68 17.58 26.91
N PRO A 497 3.25 18.66 26.33
CA PRO A 497 2.65 19.98 26.45
C PRO A 497 1.19 20.01 25.96
N GLU A 498 0.35 20.82 26.61
CA GLU A 498 -1.04 21.00 26.18
C GLU A 498 -1.13 21.72 24.83
N GLU A 499 -2.27 21.58 24.16
CA GLU A 499 -2.49 22.29 22.90
C GLU A 499 -2.48 23.80 23.13
N ASN A 500 -1.83 24.56 22.25
CA ASN A 500 -1.64 26.02 22.38
C ASN A 500 -0.83 26.49 23.60
N SER A 501 -0.14 25.59 24.31
CA SER A 501 0.78 25.96 25.39
C SER A 501 2.02 26.70 24.87
N ALA A 502 2.62 27.55 25.71
CA ALA A 502 3.84 28.29 25.37
C ALA A 502 5.01 27.33 25.06
N GLU A 503 5.06 26.21 25.78
CA GLU A 503 6.04 25.13 25.58
C GLU A 503 5.90 24.50 24.19
N LEU A 504 4.67 24.23 23.75
CA LEU A 504 4.43 23.67 22.41
C LEU A 504 4.76 24.67 21.31
N VAL A 505 4.41 25.95 21.50
CA VAL A 505 4.77 27.04 20.56
C VAL A 505 6.29 27.15 20.44
N GLU A 506 7.01 27.13 21.55
CA GLU A 506 8.48 27.15 21.56
C GLU A 506 9.07 25.93 20.84
N MET A 507 8.53 24.73 21.08
CA MET A 507 8.98 23.53 20.36
C MET A 507 8.78 23.63 18.84
N LYS A 508 7.64 24.15 18.38
CA LYS A 508 7.40 24.39 16.95
C LYS A 508 8.42 25.38 16.39
N ARG A 509 8.72 26.46 17.12
CA ARG A 509 9.72 27.46 16.76
C ARG A 509 11.13 26.84 16.64
N ILE A 510 11.54 26.05 17.63
CA ILE A 510 12.86 25.40 17.66
C ILE A 510 13.00 24.38 16.53
N ASN A 511 11.96 23.59 16.23
CA ASN A 511 11.97 22.67 15.09
C ASN A 511 12.17 23.41 13.76
N ARG A 512 11.46 24.53 13.53
CA ARG A 512 11.66 25.37 12.34
C ARG A 512 13.02 26.03 12.30
N GLN A 513 13.56 26.45 13.44
CA GLN A 513 14.89 27.03 13.51
C GLN A 513 15.96 25.99 13.12
N ILE A 514 15.86 24.75 13.62
CA ILE A 514 16.79 23.67 13.23
C ILE A 514 16.75 23.41 11.71
N GLN A 515 15.56 23.37 11.11
CA GLN A 515 15.41 23.23 9.65
C GLN A 515 16.07 24.40 8.89
N THR A 516 15.77 25.64 9.29
CA THR A 516 16.32 26.85 8.66
C THR A 516 17.86 26.89 8.74
N GLU A 517 18.43 26.62 9.92
CA GLU A 517 19.88 26.60 10.12
C GLU A 517 20.56 25.47 9.31
N THR A 518 19.86 24.35 9.15
CA THR A 518 20.31 23.23 8.30
C THR A 518 20.38 23.62 6.83
N GLU A 519 19.32 24.27 6.32
CA GLU A 519 19.31 24.82 4.96
C GLU A 519 20.45 25.81 4.75
N TRP A 520 20.64 26.76 5.69
CA TRP A 520 21.71 27.76 5.58
C TRP A 520 23.10 27.14 5.58
N LEU A 521 23.35 26.11 6.39
CA LEU A 521 24.64 25.40 6.38
C LEU A 521 24.90 24.75 5.03
N VAL A 522 23.92 24.03 4.47
CA VAL A 522 24.10 23.28 3.21
C VAL A 522 24.18 24.23 2.00
N PHE A 523 23.36 25.28 1.95
CA PHE A 523 23.35 26.24 0.84
C PHE A 523 24.40 27.35 0.96
N GLY A 524 25.06 27.48 2.12
CA GLY A 524 26.08 28.48 2.40
C GLY A 524 27.36 28.35 1.56
N GLY A 525 27.50 27.28 0.78
CA GLY A 525 28.59 27.08 -0.19
C GLY A 525 29.93 26.70 0.44
N GLN A 526 29.98 26.44 1.74
CA GLN A 526 31.20 26.05 2.46
C GLN A 526 31.85 24.78 1.88
N TYR A 527 31.04 23.90 1.27
CA TYR A 527 31.48 22.61 0.74
C TYR A 527 31.55 22.57 -0.79
N ASP A 528 31.43 23.70 -1.48
CA ASP A 528 31.43 23.79 -2.95
C ASP A 528 32.87 23.83 -3.55
N GLY A 529 33.91 23.75 -2.72
CA GLY A 529 35.31 23.91 -3.13
C GLY A 529 35.99 22.66 -3.70
N ARG A 530 35.30 21.52 -3.75
CA ARG A 530 35.82 20.23 -4.23
C ARG A 530 34.89 19.63 -5.27
N GLU A 531 35.43 19.23 -6.40
CA GLU A 531 34.67 18.51 -7.43
C GLU A 531 34.23 17.11 -6.96
N ASP A 532 34.96 16.51 -6.03
CA ASP A 532 34.70 15.15 -5.57
C ASP A 532 33.92 15.07 -4.25
N PHE A 533 33.31 16.18 -3.81
CA PHE A 533 32.53 16.26 -2.59
C PHE A 533 31.27 17.10 -2.79
N ALA A 534 30.13 16.62 -2.32
CA ALA A 534 28.94 17.47 -2.19
C ALA A 534 28.09 17.08 -0.97
N VAL A 535 27.46 18.08 -0.35
CA VAL A 535 26.35 17.89 0.58
C VAL A 535 25.07 18.29 -0.11
N VAL A 536 24.08 17.40 -0.13
CA VAL A 536 22.77 17.67 -0.72
C VAL A 536 21.70 17.47 0.34
N LEU A 537 20.94 18.54 0.59
CA LEU A 537 19.78 18.50 1.47
C LEU A 537 18.64 17.72 0.80
N GLN A 538 18.02 16.81 1.54
CA GLN A 538 16.87 16.02 1.11
C GLN A 538 15.67 16.38 2.00
N PRO A 539 14.85 17.38 1.61
CA PRO A 539 13.85 18.00 2.47
C PRO A 539 12.50 17.26 2.54
N PHE A 540 12.39 16.00 2.09
CA PHE A 540 11.09 15.29 2.04
C PHE A 540 10.40 15.12 3.41
N PHE A 541 11.00 15.53 4.53
CA PHE A 541 10.36 15.60 5.84
C PHE A 541 10.13 17.02 6.38
N GLN A 542 10.57 18.07 5.67
CA GLN A 542 10.48 19.46 6.10
C GLN A 542 9.05 19.87 6.50
N SER A 543 8.06 19.45 5.70
CA SER A 543 6.63 19.57 5.96
C SER A 543 6.04 18.18 6.11
N THR A 544 6.13 17.61 7.30
CA THR A 544 5.71 16.23 7.56
C THR A 544 4.19 16.09 7.52
N VAL A 545 3.72 15.05 6.83
CA VAL A 545 2.31 14.65 6.71
C VAL A 545 2.14 13.27 7.35
N VAL A 546 1.23 13.16 8.31
CA VAL A 546 0.87 11.86 8.90
C VAL A 546 0.06 11.04 7.89
N PRO A 547 0.46 9.79 7.59
CA PRO A 547 -0.33 8.91 6.74
C PRO A 547 -1.70 8.65 7.38
N MET A 548 -2.78 8.81 6.60
CA MET A 548 -4.14 8.61 7.07
C MET A 548 -4.77 7.37 6.39
N GLY A 549 -5.56 6.62 7.15
CA GLY A 549 -6.42 5.55 6.65
C GLY A 549 -7.67 6.09 5.94
N GLU A 550 -8.48 5.18 5.40
CA GLU A 550 -9.73 5.52 4.70
C GLU A 550 -10.75 6.26 5.61
N ASP A 551 -10.67 6.03 6.92
CA ASP A 551 -11.50 6.66 7.95
C ASP A 551 -10.96 8.02 8.42
N ARG A 552 -9.88 8.53 7.80
CA ARG A 552 -9.17 9.78 8.16
C ARG A 552 -8.51 9.76 9.54
N THR A 553 -8.28 8.58 10.12
CA THR A 553 -7.43 8.41 11.29
C THR A 553 -6.00 8.07 10.87
N PRO A 554 -4.97 8.31 11.70
CA PRO A 554 -3.60 7.92 11.36
C PRO A 554 -3.50 6.42 11.04
N ASP A 555 -2.90 6.08 9.91
CA ASP A 555 -2.60 4.69 9.55
C ASP A 555 -1.43 4.21 10.41
N LEU A 556 -1.76 3.56 11.52
CA LEU A 556 -0.79 3.07 12.50
C LEU A 556 0.15 1.99 11.93
N SER A 557 -0.14 1.39 10.78
CA SER A 557 0.74 0.35 10.22
C SER A 557 2.08 0.88 9.68
N PHE A 558 2.24 2.20 9.56
CA PHE A 558 3.52 2.84 9.29
C PHE A 558 4.40 2.98 10.54
N PHE A 559 3.84 2.82 11.73
CA PHE A 559 4.52 3.07 13.01
C PHE A 559 4.65 1.77 13.81
N SER A 560 5.79 1.61 14.47
CA SER A 560 6.07 0.46 15.33
C SER A 560 5.13 0.45 16.53
N VAL A 561 5.27 -0.57 17.37
CA VAL A 561 4.39 -0.81 18.53
C VAL A 561 4.41 0.32 19.57
N ASP A 562 5.36 1.25 19.48
CA ASP A 562 5.46 2.45 20.32
C ASP A 562 4.76 3.70 19.73
N CYS A 563 4.16 3.60 18.54
CA CYS A 563 3.58 4.73 17.78
C CYS A 563 4.58 5.90 17.55
N PHE A 564 5.88 5.63 17.55
CA PHE A 564 6.90 6.65 17.41
C PHE A 564 7.90 6.30 16.30
N HIS A 565 8.55 5.13 16.40
CA HIS A 565 9.44 4.65 15.36
C HIS A 565 8.65 4.11 14.17
N PHE A 566 9.28 4.00 13.00
CA PHE A 566 8.65 3.48 11.79
C PHE A 566 8.70 1.95 11.75
N THR A 567 7.68 1.32 11.16
CA THR A 567 7.76 -0.10 10.76
C THR A 567 8.62 -0.26 9.50
N GLU A 568 8.86 -1.50 9.08
CA GLU A 568 9.45 -1.84 7.78
C GLU A 568 8.70 -1.15 6.62
N ARG A 569 7.36 -1.00 6.73
CA ARG A 569 6.56 -0.22 5.78
C ARG A 569 6.99 1.24 5.76
N GLY A 570 7.11 1.88 6.93
CA GLY A 570 7.56 3.27 7.03
C GLY A 570 8.98 3.46 6.51
N HIS A 571 9.88 2.53 6.81
CA HIS A 571 11.23 2.53 6.25
C HIS A 571 11.25 2.40 4.72
N ALA A 572 10.44 1.52 4.14
CA ALA A 572 10.33 1.42 2.69
C ALA A 572 9.89 2.74 2.04
N GLU A 573 8.91 3.42 2.62
CA GLU A 573 8.45 4.72 2.11
C GLU A 573 9.47 5.84 2.29
N MET A 574 10.24 5.83 3.38
CA MET A 574 11.38 6.74 3.56
C MET A 574 12.45 6.54 2.49
N ALA A 575 12.74 5.29 2.12
CA ALA A 575 13.71 4.97 1.08
C ALA A 575 13.25 5.47 -0.30
N VAL A 576 11.97 5.28 -0.63
CA VAL A 576 11.37 5.82 -1.86
C VAL A 576 11.44 7.35 -1.87
N ALA A 577 11.09 7.99 -0.75
CA ALA A 577 11.12 9.45 -0.65
C ALA A 577 12.54 9.99 -0.85
N LEU A 578 13.54 9.45 -0.16
CA LEU A 578 14.94 9.83 -0.33
C LEU A 578 15.44 9.61 -1.76
N TRP A 579 15.16 8.44 -2.34
CA TRP A 579 15.56 8.13 -3.71
C TRP A 579 14.99 9.14 -4.71
N ASN A 580 13.70 9.41 -4.62
CA ASN A 580 13.06 10.36 -5.53
C ASN A 580 13.61 11.78 -5.35
N ASN A 581 13.93 12.18 -4.12
CA ASN A 581 14.50 13.49 -3.81
C ASN A 581 15.93 13.65 -4.38
N MET A 582 16.73 12.58 -4.41
CA MET A 582 18.03 12.58 -5.10
C MET A 582 17.91 12.81 -6.62
N LEU A 583 16.76 12.43 -7.22
CA LEU A 583 16.47 12.60 -8.64
C LEU A 583 15.65 13.87 -8.96
N GLU A 584 15.57 14.80 -8.01
CA GLU A 584 14.95 16.12 -8.19
C GLU A 584 16.01 17.22 -8.16
N PRO A 585 15.97 18.20 -9.09
CA PRO A 585 16.86 19.35 -9.05
C PRO A 585 16.81 20.08 -7.71
N VAL A 586 17.97 20.51 -7.22
CA VAL A 586 18.08 21.39 -6.05
C VAL A 586 17.25 22.67 -6.30
N GLY A 587 16.43 23.05 -5.31
CA GLY A 587 15.44 24.14 -5.44
C GLY A 587 14.06 23.69 -5.96
N SER A 588 13.94 22.46 -6.47
CA SER A 588 12.66 21.86 -6.90
C SER A 588 12.38 20.51 -6.22
N LYS A 589 13.13 20.19 -5.17
CA LYS A 589 12.95 18.97 -4.38
C LYS A 589 11.62 19.01 -3.62
N GLN A 590 10.92 17.87 -3.58
CA GLN A 590 9.73 17.70 -2.75
C GLN A 590 10.08 17.85 -1.27
N SER A 591 9.35 18.73 -0.56
CA SER A 591 9.62 19.08 0.84
C SER A 591 8.67 18.41 1.86
N TYR A 592 7.89 17.44 1.42
CA TYR A 592 6.93 16.70 2.26
C TYR A 592 6.94 15.22 1.93
N ASN A 593 6.51 14.38 2.87
CA ASN A 593 6.51 12.94 2.69
C ASN A 593 5.20 12.49 2.04
N ASN A 594 5.29 11.61 1.03
CA ASN A 594 4.12 10.97 0.41
C ASN A 594 4.14 9.47 0.70
N PHE A 595 3.77 9.12 1.94
CA PHE A 595 3.76 7.76 2.46
C PHE A 595 2.45 7.06 2.11
N THR A 596 2.29 6.82 0.81
CA THR A 596 1.22 6.02 0.21
C THR A 596 1.82 4.73 -0.29
N HIS A 597 1.24 3.56 0.02
CA HIS A 597 1.85 2.33 -0.48
C HIS A 597 1.55 2.15 -1.97
N ASP A 598 2.53 2.48 -2.81
CA ASP A 598 2.53 2.25 -4.27
C ASP A 598 3.93 1.83 -4.70
N ARG A 599 4.02 0.59 -5.19
CA ARG A 599 5.29 -0.04 -5.60
C ARG A 599 5.93 0.62 -6.81
N SER A 600 5.17 1.36 -7.61
CA SER A 600 5.63 1.97 -8.85
C SER A 600 6.22 3.39 -8.68
N LYS A 601 6.29 3.90 -7.44
CA LYS A 601 6.70 5.29 -7.15
C LYS A 601 8.16 5.62 -7.37
N LEU A 602 9.04 4.63 -7.57
CA LEU A 602 10.45 4.90 -7.81
C LEU A 602 10.62 5.66 -9.12
N ARG A 603 11.20 6.86 -9.04
CA ARG A 603 11.61 7.62 -10.21
C ARG A 603 12.88 7.03 -10.81
N CYS A 604 13.04 7.26 -12.10
CA CYS A 604 14.20 6.82 -12.86
C CYS A 604 14.97 8.02 -13.38
N PRO A 605 16.32 7.97 -13.39
CA PRO A 605 17.11 8.93 -14.16
C PRO A 605 16.70 8.91 -15.63
N SER A 606 16.71 10.06 -16.29
CA SER A 606 16.45 10.17 -17.73
C SER A 606 17.76 10.20 -18.53
N GLU A 607 17.69 10.09 -19.85
CA GLU A 607 18.87 10.28 -20.70
C GLU A 607 19.42 11.71 -20.60
N ASP A 608 18.54 12.72 -20.50
CA ASP A 608 18.92 14.13 -20.36
C ASP A 608 19.51 14.44 -18.98
N HIS A 609 19.04 13.74 -17.94
CA HIS A 609 19.48 13.92 -16.56
C HIS A 609 19.81 12.56 -15.92
N PRO A 610 20.95 11.94 -16.31
CA PRO A 610 21.34 10.62 -15.82
C PRO A 610 22.02 10.67 -14.44
N PHE A 611 22.24 11.88 -13.91
CA PHE A 611 23.04 12.12 -12.70
C PHE A 611 22.14 12.32 -11.48
N ILE A 612 22.70 12.06 -10.29
CA ILE A 612 22.11 12.50 -9.03
C ILE A 612 22.24 14.02 -8.95
N PHE A 613 21.15 14.70 -8.57
CA PHE A 613 21.13 16.15 -8.53
C PHE A 613 21.90 16.70 -7.34
N THR A 614 22.85 17.55 -7.66
CA THR A 614 23.64 18.39 -6.77
C THR A 614 23.31 19.85 -7.06
N ARG A 615 23.80 20.78 -6.25
CA ARG A 615 23.59 22.21 -6.52
C ARG A 615 24.05 22.61 -7.91
N VAL A 616 25.27 22.22 -8.29
CA VAL A 616 25.91 22.64 -9.54
C VAL A 616 25.15 22.15 -10.78
N ASN A 617 24.82 20.86 -10.86
CA ASN A 617 24.13 20.31 -12.03
C ASN A 617 22.61 20.59 -12.07
N SER A 618 22.05 21.26 -11.05
CA SER A 618 20.63 21.67 -11.03
C SER A 618 20.40 23.04 -11.68
N PHE A 619 21.40 23.92 -11.68
CA PHE A 619 21.29 25.28 -12.22
C PHE A 619 22.07 25.47 -13.52
N ASN A 620 22.93 24.52 -13.90
CA ASN A 620 23.68 24.53 -15.15
C ASN A 620 23.09 23.51 -16.14
N SER A 621 21.91 23.77 -16.71
CA SER A 621 21.51 23.15 -17.98
C SER A 621 21.87 24.12 -19.11
N GLU A 622 23.04 23.93 -19.73
CA GLU A 622 23.33 24.62 -20.99
C GLU A 622 22.34 24.17 -22.07
N PRO A 623 21.86 25.07 -22.95
CA PRO A 623 21.01 24.69 -24.07
C PRO A 623 21.85 23.87 -25.07
N ILE A 624 21.45 22.63 -25.33
CA ILE A 624 22.03 21.80 -26.38
C ILE A 624 21.77 22.49 -27.73
N GLU A 625 22.84 22.81 -28.46
CA GLU A 625 22.78 23.32 -29.84
C GLU A 625 22.01 22.34 -30.76
N PRO A 626 21.10 22.82 -31.63
CA PRO A 626 20.40 21.96 -32.58
C PRO A 626 21.34 21.51 -33.71
N VAL A 627 21.55 20.19 -33.81
CA VAL A 627 22.22 19.54 -34.95
C VAL A 627 21.34 19.65 -36.21
N PRO A 628 21.90 19.84 -37.43
CA PRO A 628 21.14 20.24 -38.62
C PRO A 628 20.15 19.17 -39.12
N THR A 629 18.97 19.63 -39.50
CA THR A 629 17.86 18.88 -40.07
C THR A 629 18.15 18.31 -41.46
N SER A 630 17.79 17.04 -41.67
CA SER A 630 17.47 16.48 -43.00
C SER A 630 15.98 16.11 -43.08
N SER A 631 15.23 17.01 -43.72
CA SER A 631 14.00 16.86 -44.52
C SER A 631 13.02 15.69 -44.33
N LEU A 632 11.80 16.09 -43.94
CA LEU A 632 10.47 15.83 -44.54
C LEU A 632 9.83 14.44 -44.42
N VAL A 633 8.81 14.35 -43.55
CA VAL A 633 7.42 13.99 -43.92
C VAL A 633 6.45 14.74 -42.99
N SER A 634 5.58 15.59 -43.55
CA SER A 634 4.50 16.29 -42.83
C SER A 634 3.24 15.42 -42.67
N PRO A 635 2.52 15.55 -41.55
CA PRO A 635 1.06 15.44 -41.56
C PRO A 635 0.41 16.80 -41.29
N GLN A 636 -0.52 17.16 -42.16
CA GLN A 636 -1.37 18.34 -42.08
C GLN A 636 -2.23 18.35 -40.81
N GLY A 637 -2.43 19.55 -40.24
CA GLY A 637 -3.56 19.83 -39.35
C GLY A 637 -3.31 20.72 -38.15
N SER A 638 -2.60 21.85 -38.28
CA SER A 638 -2.58 22.87 -37.21
C SER A 638 -3.71 23.87 -37.42
N VAL A 639 -4.69 23.88 -36.50
CA VAL A 639 -5.68 24.95 -36.38
C VAL A 639 -4.96 26.27 -36.10
N ALA A 640 -5.23 27.29 -36.91
CA ALA A 640 -4.54 28.58 -36.84
C ALA A 640 -4.78 29.27 -35.49
N PHE A 641 -3.70 29.83 -34.93
CA PHE A 641 -3.62 30.56 -33.65
C PHE A 641 -4.65 31.70 -33.49
N TRP A 642 -5.23 32.17 -34.59
CA TRP A 642 -6.32 33.16 -34.59
C TRP A 642 -7.67 32.60 -34.10
N VAL A 643 -7.90 31.29 -34.19
CA VAL A 643 -9.12 30.63 -33.72
C VAL A 643 -9.18 30.60 -32.18
N THR A 644 -8.04 30.39 -31.52
CA THR A 644 -7.92 30.49 -30.05
C THR A 644 -8.14 31.93 -29.56
N ALA A 645 -7.64 32.93 -30.29
CA ALA A 645 -7.85 34.34 -29.96
C ALA A 645 -9.34 34.76 -30.07
N LEU A 646 -10.04 34.30 -31.13
CA LEU A 646 -11.46 34.56 -31.32
C LEU A 646 -12.35 33.88 -30.25
N LEU A 647 -12.00 32.66 -29.84
CA LEU A 647 -12.71 31.95 -28.78
C LEU A 647 -12.51 32.58 -27.40
N THR A 648 -11.33 33.11 -27.10
CA THR A 648 -11.10 33.86 -25.86
C THR A 648 -11.87 35.19 -25.81
N ILE A 649 -11.98 35.90 -26.93
CA ILE A 649 -12.74 37.17 -26.98
C ILE A 649 -14.24 36.90 -26.83
N ALA A 650 -14.76 35.86 -27.49
CA ALA A 650 -16.16 35.45 -27.33
C ALA A 650 -16.48 35.01 -25.89
N GLY A 651 -15.58 34.28 -25.24
CA GLY A 651 -15.74 33.86 -23.85
C GLY A 651 -15.77 35.02 -22.86
N VAL A 652 -14.93 36.03 -23.05
CA VAL A 652 -14.90 37.25 -22.21
C VAL A 652 -16.17 38.08 -22.38
N LEU A 653 -16.70 38.19 -23.61
CA LEU A 653 -17.95 38.92 -23.88
C LEU A 653 -19.16 38.21 -23.26
N VAL A 654 -19.24 36.88 -23.36
CA VAL A 654 -20.34 36.10 -22.74
C VAL A 654 -20.25 36.13 -21.22
N GLY A 655 -19.05 36.04 -20.65
CA GLY A 655 -18.82 36.17 -19.20
C GLY A 655 -19.19 37.56 -18.67
N GLY A 656 -18.85 38.63 -19.41
CA GLY A 656 -19.21 40.00 -19.06
C GLY A 656 -20.73 40.24 -19.06
N VAL A 657 -21.45 39.70 -20.05
CA VAL A 657 -22.92 39.82 -20.13
C VAL A 657 -23.60 39.05 -18.99
N LEU A 658 -23.11 37.86 -18.62
CA LEU A 658 -23.63 37.08 -17.51
C LEU A 658 -23.42 37.77 -16.15
N VAL A 659 -22.24 38.35 -15.92
CA VAL A 659 -21.94 39.12 -14.71
C VAL A 659 -22.80 40.39 -14.64
N TRP A 660 -23.03 41.07 -15.76
CA TRP A 660 -23.90 42.24 -15.82
C TRP A 660 -25.37 41.90 -15.53
N LEU A 661 -25.89 40.78 -16.04
CA LEU A 661 -27.24 40.30 -15.76
C LEU A 661 -27.44 39.92 -14.29
N ILE A 662 -26.44 39.28 -13.67
CA ILE A 662 -26.47 38.91 -12.24
C ILE A 662 -26.47 40.17 -11.35
N LEU A 663 -25.62 41.15 -11.67
CA LEU A 663 -25.54 42.41 -10.91
C LEU A 663 -26.79 43.31 -11.11
N SER A 664 -27.45 43.20 -12.27
CA SER A 664 -28.69 43.94 -12.57
C SER A 664 -29.91 43.35 -11.86
N CYS A 665 -30.00 42.02 -11.74
CA CYS A 665 -31.05 41.35 -10.96
C CYS A 665 -30.92 41.57 -9.45
N GLY A 666 -29.69 41.71 -8.94
CA GLY A 666 -29.44 42.03 -7.52
C GLY A 666 -29.92 43.43 -7.09
N LYS A 667 -30.02 44.38 -8.02
CA LYS A 667 -30.52 45.74 -7.74
C LYS A 667 -32.05 45.84 -7.73
N TRP A 668 -32.77 44.91 -8.35
CA TRP A 668 -34.24 44.87 -8.32
C TRP A 668 -34.81 44.23 -7.05
N SER A 669 -34.06 43.33 -6.40
CA SER A 669 -34.49 42.70 -5.14
C SER A 669 -34.34 43.64 -3.93
N LYS A 670 -33.36 44.55 -3.94
CA LYS A 670 -33.16 45.52 -2.83
C LYS A 670 -34.06 46.76 -2.85
N LYS A 671 -34.86 46.98 -3.90
CA LYS A 671 -35.80 48.11 -3.99
C LYS A 671 -37.22 47.76 -3.53
N LYS A 672 -37.49 46.51 -3.14
CA LYS A 672 -38.84 46.03 -2.72
C LYS A 672 -38.96 45.74 -1.21
N SER A 673 -37.94 46.02 -0.42
CA SER A 673 -37.90 45.71 1.03
C SER A 673 -37.90 46.94 1.95
N SER A 674 -38.03 48.18 1.44
CA SER A 674 -38.07 49.39 2.28
C SER A 674 -39.45 50.03 2.45
N ASP A 675 -40.47 49.57 1.73
CA ASP A 675 -41.80 50.20 1.78
C ASP A 675 -42.82 49.20 2.34
N ASN A 676 -42.93 49.14 3.67
CA ASN A 676 -44.16 48.91 4.43
C ASN A 676 -43.84 48.69 5.93
N LEU A 677 -43.71 49.78 6.69
CA LEU A 677 -43.90 49.74 8.15
C LEU A 677 -44.33 51.10 8.70
N SER A 678 -45.65 51.25 8.92
CA SER A 678 -46.40 52.21 9.75
C SER A 678 -47.71 52.52 9.00
N SER A 679 -48.92 52.45 9.52
CA SER A 679 -49.50 52.42 10.86
C SER A 679 -51.00 52.19 10.64
N VAL A 680 -51.73 51.54 11.56
CA VAL A 680 -53.06 51.96 12.05
C VAL A 680 -53.45 51.04 13.21
N GLN A 681 -54.13 51.66 14.16
CA GLN A 681 -54.33 51.30 15.55
C GLN A 681 -55.83 50.95 15.78
N ILE A 682 -56.11 50.30 16.93
CA ILE A 682 -57.33 50.37 17.76
C ILE A 682 -58.30 49.15 17.79
N GLN A 683 -58.45 48.61 19.02
CA GLN A 683 -59.54 47.86 19.70
C GLN A 683 -60.09 46.58 19.04
N GLY A 684 -60.43 45.49 19.73
CA GLY A 684 -60.65 45.20 21.15
C GLY A 684 -61.60 43.97 21.26
N CYS A 685 -61.66 43.36 22.44
CA CYS A 685 -62.63 42.34 22.92
C CYS A 685 -62.40 40.83 22.62
N GLU A 686 -62.05 40.13 23.72
CA GLU A 686 -62.78 39.03 24.38
C GLU A 686 -63.17 37.71 23.67
N SER A 687 -62.58 36.64 24.24
CA SER A 687 -63.24 35.46 24.84
C SER A 687 -63.84 34.31 23.99
N LYS A 688 -63.55 33.09 24.48
CA LYS A 688 -64.28 31.79 24.39
C LYS A 688 -64.45 31.16 23.00
N LEU A 689 -63.78 30.02 22.77
CA LEU A 689 -64.23 28.66 23.12
C LEU A 689 -63.09 27.66 22.92
#